data_AF-A0A4Q1ETG7-F1
#
_entry.id   AF-A0A4Q1ETG7-F1
#
_cell.length_a   1.000
_cell.length_b   1.000
_cell.length_c   1.000
_cell.angle_alpha   90.00
_cell.angle_beta   90.00
_cell.angle_gamma   90.00
#
_symmetry.space_group_name_H-M   'P 1'
#
loop_
_entity.id
_entity.type
_entity.pdbx_description
1 polymer ?
#
loop_
_entity_poly.entity_id
_entity_poly.type
_entity_poly.pdbx_seq_one_letter_code
_entity_poly.pdbx_strand_id
1 'polypeptide(L)'
;MKFTNDFFSPTSTDPADDLVQLVDSYSLENVNYQKVTNWYHEANPVAMTDALCDGIIYRKRKGEYYALTSFLAGKPLNIELFGAKGDSTTDDTQAFLKAADFVNRLYDFVSVDPNDPREQYSLELQSVTLVGNSPIGYKITDTVLFKKPVNFIVDKIFYRGTSNKTALIFQNSFKNTITTNISGTPGTNVSSDNYIGILLQGSQHCKMYLGASFFTKGIVCDANDSPGLFSGFAWNEIQLKSMQSNLDAFVIRNTNKGWANANRVIGGEFGSFTGLLDANTVTRRRTFVKFEKDSISDGCNSWLFLNQSFEWGLDIEPWETLCFDFSAAPCFGISISEPRIEIKKGERIGIFHRGSEFNFNSNQIHYLTYFTDQNGIKYIGEKPIVLLDEDLSEDLKTNGSDSHFYVKNLEPFNELSGLFPNADYDNQFCQVFKIIDHNTNLWVQWHRYPQFVLFDENRNIITDSTLLQSQIDLLDFRPQDYWIAPGITSDVKIIKIGAEDDGDYVNNMSFIPEAKYVGIIQRPYENSRLKVMINRADRGKIEKVKFLEIPEETYSTVNDPSDSNMVGFNFNTGEKFYNFNTQKTSVIKESGIGSAFSGYTVDAVAGSRMFTINTGDMNKLSLGTMFYINTTGGTVRFKIAAKAGNVITANIPSPITVNGADIIFPICTYDIY
;
A
#
# COMPACT_ATOMS: atom_id res chain seq x y z
N MET A 1 -14.83 -54.47 34.49
CA MET A 1 -14.70 -53.00 34.54
C MET A 1 -16.11 -52.44 34.45
N LYS A 2 -16.49 -51.44 35.27
CA LYS A 2 -17.87 -50.95 35.37
C LYS A 2 -18.05 -49.68 34.56
N PHE A 3 -19.21 -49.51 33.93
CA PHE A 3 -19.50 -48.30 33.16
C PHE A 3 -19.84 -47.11 34.06
N THR A 4 -19.54 -45.90 33.60
CA THR A 4 -19.78 -44.67 34.37
C THR A 4 -21.27 -44.50 34.70
N ASN A 5 -22.19 -44.77 33.77
CA ASN A 5 -23.63 -44.68 34.04
C ASN A 5 -24.13 -45.71 35.06
N ASP A 6 -23.53 -46.90 35.11
CA ASP A 6 -23.89 -47.91 36.12
C ASP A 6 -23.37 -47.52 37.51
N PHE A 7 -22.17 -46.94 37.59
CA PHE A 7 -21.59 -46.50 38.85
C PHE A 7 -22.35 -45.31 39.43
N PHE A 8 -22.58 -44.27 38.62
CA PHE A 8 -23.25 -43.03 39.04
C PHE A 8 -24.78 -43.12 39.05
N SER A 9 -25.37 -44.27 38.67
CA SER A 9 -26.81 -44.50 38.79
C SER A 9 -27.29 -44.35 40.25
N PRO A 10 -28.48 -43.77 40.50
CA PRO A 10 -29.10 -43.74 41.83
C PRO A 10 -29.26 -45.11 42.48
N THR A 11 -29.35 -46.19 41.69
CA THR A 11 -29.54 -47.56 42.17
C THR A 11 -28.22 -48.33 42.41
N SER A 12 -27.07 -47.70 42.17
CA SER A 12 -25.77 -48.34 42.29
C SER A 12 -25.41 -48.74 43.73
N THR A 13 -25.12 -50.01 43.97
CA THR A 13 -24.76 -50.56 45.28
C THR A 13 -23.27 -50.53 45.59
N ASP A 14 -22.40 -50.16 44.64
CA ASP A 14 -20.94 -50.16 44.85
C ASP A 14 -20.49 -49.27 46.01
N PRO A 15 -19.32 -49.54 46.61
CA PRO A 15 -18.69 -48.63 47.57
C PRO A 15 -18.43 -47.23 46.95
N ALA A 16 -18.38 -46.22 47.82
CA ALA A 16 -18.13 -44.82 47.47
C ALA A 16 -16.65 -44.45 47.72
N ASP A 17 -15.76 -45.19 47.05
CA ASP A 17 -14.31 -45.04 47.18
C ASP A 17 -13.83 -43.66 46.71
N ASP A 18 -12.74 -43.15 47.29
CA ASP A 18 -12.24 -41.81 46.98
C ASP A 18 -11.65 -41.69 45.57
N LEU A 19 -11.24 -42.80 44.96
CA LEU A 19 -10.81 -42.89 43.57
C LEU A 19 -11.45 -44.12 42.93
N VAL A 20 -12.15 -43.93 41.82
CA VAL A 20 -12.82 -45.01 41.09
C VAL A 20 -12.37 -45.06 39.65
N GLN A 21 -12.08 -46.27 39.17
CA GLN A 21 -11.70 -46.56 37.79
C GLN A 21 -12.88 -47.18 37.05
N LEU A 22 -13.32 -46.53 35.98
CA LEU A 22 -14.54 -46.84 35.25
C LEU A 22 -14.26 -46.88 33.74
N VAL A 23 -15.20 -47.42 32.99
CA VAL A 23 -15.26 -47.28 31.53
C VAL A 23 -16.32 -46.23 31.22
N ASP A 24 -15.99 -45.21 30.45
CA ASP A 24 -16.97 -44.22 30.05
C ASP A 24 -18.08 -44.85 29.18
N SER A 25 -19.33 -44.56 29.52
CA SER A 25 -20.49 -45.15 28.85
C SER A 25 -20.68 -44.70 27.40
N TYR A 26 -20.01 -43.63 26.97
CA TYR A 26 -20.16 -43.08 25.63
C TYR A 26 -18.97 -43.41 24.73
N SER A 27 -17.77 -43.05 25.17
CA SER A 27 -16.51 -43.20 24.45
C SER A 27 -15.88 -44.59 24.60
N LEU A 28 -16.31 -45.37 25.60
CA LEU A 28 -15.72 -46.67 25.98
C LEU A 28 -14.25 -46.58 26.44
N GLU A 29 -13.76 -45.37 26.73
CA GLU A 29 -12.42 -45.13 27.26
C GLU A 29 -12.35 -45.43 28.76
N ASN A 30 -11.16 -45.79 29.25
CA ASN A 30 -10.92 -45.91 30.68
C ASN A 30 -10.81 -44.52 31.31
N VAL A 31 -11.65 -44.25 32.30
CA VAL A 31 -11.73 -42.96 32.99
C VAL A 31 -11.65 -43.17 34.50
N ASN A 32 -10.97 -42.24 35.17
CA ASN A 32 -10.84 -42.26 36.63
C ASN A 32 -11.52 -41.03 37.21
N TYR A 33 -12.33 -41.22 38.25
CA TYR A 33 -12.97 -40.14 38.99
C TYR A 33 -12.47 -40.12 40.43
N GLN A 34 -12.16 -38.93 40.94
CA GLN A 34 -11.81 -38.74 42.35
C GLN A 34 -12.91 -37.98 43.08
N LYS A 35 -13.15 -38.33 44.35
CA LYS A 35 -14.07 -37.60 45.21
C LYS A 35 -13.53 -36.18 45.46
N VAL A 36 -14.42 -35.19 45.39
CA VAL A 36 -14.08 -33.77 45.58
C VAL A 36 -15.12 -33.08 46.47
N THR A 37 -14.67 -32.13 47.29
CA THR A 37 -15.56 -31.25 48.08
C THR A 37 -15.66 -29.85 47.49
N ASN A 38 -14.72 -29.48 46.61
CA ASN A 38 -14.62 -28.18 45.97
C ASN A 38 -14.56 -28.35 44.46
N TRP A 39 -15.07 -27.36 43.74
CA TRP A 39 -14.93 -27.26 42.30
C TRP A 39 -13.47 -26.92 41.93
N TYR A 40 -13.07 -27.17 40.67
CA TYR A 40 -11.70 -26.92 40.19
C TYR A 40 -11.36 -25.44 40.24
N HIS A 41 -10.78 -25.03 41.37
CA HIS A 41 -10.37 -23.67 41.65
C HIS A 41 -9.34 -23.65 42.80
N GLU A 42 -8.05 -23.52 42.47
CA GLU A 42 -6.95 -23.59 43.47
C GLU A 42 -6.83 -22.30 44.31
N ALA A 43 -7.06 -21.13 43.70
CA ALA A 43 -6.87 -19.84 44.38
C ALA A 43 -8.02 -19.44 45.33
N ASN A 44 -9.20 -20.04 45.17
CA ASN A 44 -10.42 -19.76 45.96
C ASN A 44 -11.45 -20.89 45.77
N PRO A 45 -11.33 -21.99 46.52
CA PRO A 45 -12.12 -23.18 46.28
C PRO A 45 -13.62 -22.91 46.50
N VAL A 46 -14.41 -23.07 45.44
CA VAL A 46 -15.87 -23.00 45.50
C VAL A 46 -16.41 -24.36 45.96
N ALA A 47 -17.22 -24.39 47.01
CA ALA A 47 -17.82 -25.64 47.49
C ALA A 47 -18.68 -26.29 46.39
N MET A 48 -18.55 -27.61 46.23
CA MET A 48 -19.37 -28.35 45.27
C MET A 48 -20.85 -28.29 45.62
N THR A 49 -21.69 -28.09 44.61
CA THR A 49 -23.15 -28.16 44.69
C THR A 49 -23.69 -28.91 43.48
N ASP A 50 -24.94 -29.38 43.56
CA ASP A 50 -25.62 -30.06 42.45
C ASP A 50 -25.65 -29.21 41.17
N ALA A 51 -25.70 -27.88 41.29
CA ALA A 51 -25.68 -26.96 40.16
C ALA A 51 -24.35 -26.96 39.38
N LEU A 52 -23.26 -27.37 40.02
CA LEU A 52 -21.92 -27.49 39.41
C LEU A 52 -21.67 -28.86 38.79
N CYS A 53 -22.60 -29.82 38.94
CA CYS A 53 -22.52 -31.09 38.25
C CYS A 53 -22.97 -30.94 36.79
N ASP A 54 -22.07 -31.18 35.84
CA ASP A 54 -22.41 -31.28 34.42
C ASP A 54 -22.83 -32.70 33.99
N GLY A 55 -22.67 -33.68 34.90
CA GLY A 55 -23.05 -35.07 34.66
C GLY A 55 -22.00 -35.87 33.90
N ILE A 56 -20.90 -35.25 33.46
CA ILE A 56 -19.81 -35.87 32.71
C ILE A 56 -18.48 -35.65 33.45
N ILE A 57 -18.00 -34.41 33.57
CA ILE A 57 -16.76 -34.07 34.28
C ILE A 57 -16.98 -34.09 35.79
N TYR A 58 -18.03 -33.42 36.26
CA TYR A 58 -18.49 -33.43 37.64
C TYR A 58 -19.78 -34.21 37.78
N ARG A 59 -19.78 -35.19 38.68
CA ARG A 59 -20.91 -36.10 38.90
C ARG A 59 -21.19 -36.27 40.38
N LYS A 60 -22.47 -36.38 40.74
CA LYS A 60 -22.93 -36.65 42.10
C LYS A 60 -23.32 -38.12 42.26
N ARG A 61 -23.01 -38.70 43.42
CA ARG A 61 -23.47 -40.03 43.83
C ARG A 61 -23.64 -40.10 45.33
N LYS A 62 -24.82 -40.51 45.82
CA LYS A 62 -25.12 -40.72 47.25
C LYS A 62 -24.73 -39.53 48.15
N GLY A 63 -24.89 -38.30 47.66
CA GLY A 63 -24.52 -37.08 48.40
C GLY A 63 -23.06 -36.64 48.23
N GLU A 64 -22.21 -37.47 47.64
CA GLU A 64 -20.81 -37.19 47.37
C GLU A 64 -20.61 -36.71 45.93
N TYR A 65 -19.58 -35.88 45.70
CA TYR A 65 -19.23 -35.38 44.38
C TYR A 65 -17.92 -35.98 43.89
N TYR A 66 -17.84 -36.18 42.59
CA TYR A 66 -16.71 -36.77 41.91
C TYR A 66 -16.33 -35.93 40.71
N ALA A 67 -15.03 -35.82 40.43
CA ALA A 67 -14.49 -35.10 39.30
C ALA A 67 -13.57 -36.01 38.47
N LEU A 68 -13.65 -35.85 37.14
CA LEU A 68 -12.80 -36.58 36.21
C LEU A 68 -11.33 -36.18 36.43
N THR A 69 -10.49 -37.15 36.77
CA THR A 69 -9.08 -36.89 37.13
C THR A 69 -8.24 -36.35 35.98
N SER A 70 -8.57 -36.66 34.72
CA SER A 70 -7.87 -36.08 33.57
C SER A 70 -8.08 -34.57 33.48
N PHE A 71 -9.29 -34.09 33.75
CA PHE A 71 -9.58 -32.66 33.83
C PHE A 71 -8.76 -31.99 34.93
N LEU A 72 -8.77 -32.57 36.14
CA LEU A 72 -8.05 -32.03 37.29
C LEU A 72 -6.53 -32.01 37.08
N ALA A 73 -6.01 -32.93 36.27
CA ALA A 73 -4.61 -32.99 35.87
C ALA A 73 -4.27 -32.07 34.68
N GLY A 74 -5.21 -31.23 34.20
CA GLY A 74 -4.99 -30.34 33.05
C GLY A 74 -4.85 -31.07 31.71
N LYS A 75 -5.29 -32.33 31.61
CA LYS A 75 -5.18 -33.12 30.38
C LYS A 75 -6.32 -32.78 29.42
N PRO A 76 -6.12 -33.01 28.10
CA PRO A 76 -7.19 -32.88 27.13
C PRO A 76 -8.41 -33.74 27.46
N LEU A 77 -9.60 -33.18 27.21
CA LEU A 77 -10.89 -33.84 27.35
C LEU A 77 -11.41 -34.24 25.99
N ASN A 78 -11.73 -35.53 25.84
CA ASN A 78 -12.27 -36.05 24.60
C ASN A 78 -13.75 -35.68 24.46
N ILE A 79 -14.16 -35.16 23.30
CA ILE A 79 -15.54 -34.69 23.08
C ILE A 79 -16.56 -35.84 23.08
N GLU A 80 -16.10 -37.06 22.82
CA GLU A 80 -16.86 -38.32 22.92
C GLU A 80 -17.32 -38.61 24.35
N LEU A 81 -16.62 -38.10 25.38
CA LEU A 81 -17.08 -38.18 26.78
C LEU A 81 -18.43 -37.46 26.97
N PHE A 82 -18.71 -36.46 26.12
CA PHE A 82 -19.97 -35.72 26.14
C PHE A 82 -21.09 -36.40 25.33
N GLY A 83 -20.80 -37.55 24.72
CA GLY A 83 -21.76 -38.36 23.97
C GLY A 83 -21.60 -38.29 22.45
N ALA A 84 -20.58 -37.61 21.93
CA ALA A 84 -20.32 -37.53 20.50
C ALA A 84 -20.00 -38.93 19.94
N LYS A 85 -20.47 -39.22 18.73
CA LYS A 85 -20.18 -40.46 17.99
C LYS A 85 -19.09 -40.25 16.95
N GLY A 86 -19.09 -39.09 16.29
CA GLY A 86 -18.08 -38.81 15.26
C GLY A 86 -18.13 -39.80 14.10
N ASP A 87 -19.33 -40.25 13.70
CA ASP A 87 -19.53 -41.15 12.56
C ASP A 87 -19.99 -40.39 11.30
N SER A 88 -19.92 -39.05 11.32
CA SER A 88 -20.45 -38.09 10.33
C SER A 88 -21.96 -38.17 10.02
N THR A 89 -22.70 -39.08 10.66
CA THR A 89 -24.10 -39.40 10.33
C THR A 89 -25.03 -39.02 11.49
N THR A 90 -24.66 -39.45 12.69
CA THR A 90 -25.33 -39.14 13.95
C THR A 90 -25.17 -37.66 14.25
N ASP A 91 -26.25 -37.03 14.73
CA ASP A 91 -26.20 -35.63 15.14
C ASP A 91 -25.49 -35.49 16.51
N ASP A 92 -24.27 -34.97 16.48
CA ASP A 92 -23.40 -34.77 17.64
C ASP A 92 -23.65 -33.43 18.35
N THR A 93 -24.60 -32.61 17.88
CA THR A 93 -24.83 -31.24 18.40
C THR A 93 -24.95 -31.20 19.92
N GLN A 94 -25.72 -32.11 20.51
CA GLN A 94 -25.92 -32.12 21.97
C GLN A 94 -24.63 -32.41 22.75
N ALA A 95 -23.71 -33.19 22.20
CA ALA A 95 -22.42 -33.44 22.85
C ALA A 95 -21.55 -32.18 22.83
N PHE A 96 -21.50 -31.49 21.68
CA PHE A 96 -20.77 -30.22 21.55
C PHE A 96 -21.37 -29.12 22.44
N LEU A 97 -22.70 -29.03 22.52
CA LEU A 97 -23.37 -28.06 23.40
C LEU A 97 -23.07 -28.32 24.88
N LYS A 98 -23.01 -29.58 25.31
CA LYS A 98 -22.60 -29.93 26.70
C LYS A 98 -21.14 -29.59 26.96
N ALA A 99 -20.25 -29.84 26.00
CA ALA A 99 -18.84 -29.48 26.13
C ALA A 99 -18.67 -27.95 26.21
N ALA A 100 -19.37 -27.20 25.37
CA ALA A 100 -19.39 -25.75 25.40
C ALA A 100 -19.99 -25.20 26.71
N ASP A 101 -21.09 -25.77 27.18
CA ASP A 101 -21.71 -25.39 28.46
C ASP A 101 -20.78 -25.63 29.65
N PHE A 102 -20.06 -26.75 29.67
CA PHE A 102 -19.03 -27.01 30.69
C PHE A 102 -17.94 -25.94 30.66
N VAL A 103 -17.36 -25.66 29.49
CA VAL A 103 -16.32 -24.62 29.31
C VAL A 103 -16.85 -23.24 29.72
N ASN A 104 -18.07 -22.90 29.32
CA ASN A 104 -18.66 -21.58 29.55
C ASN A 104 -19.04 -21.32 31.00
N ARG A 105 -19.25 -22.38 31.79
CA ARG A 105 -19.50 -22.26 33.23
C ARG A 105 -18.22 -21.99 34.02
N LEU A 106 -17.04 -22.31 33.48
CA LEU A 106 -15.77 -22.04 34.15
C LEU A 106 -15.65 -20.54 34.46
N TYR A 107 -15.20 -20.25 35.68
CA TYR A 107 -15.04 -18.88 36.13
C TYR A 107 -13.97 -18.15 35.32
N ASP A 108 -14.23 -16.88 35.04
CA ASP A 108 -13.33 -15.99 34.30
C ASP A 108 -12.00 -15.76 35.02
N PHE A 109 -12.02 -15.75 36.35
CA PHE A 109 -10.95 -15.23 37.18
C PHE A 109 -11.26 -15.41 38.66
N VAL A 110 -10.22 -15.50 39.50
CA VAL A 110 -10.26 -14.96 40.86
C VAL A 110 -9.16 -13.94 40.99
N SER A 111 -9.56 -12.68 41.18
CA SER A 111 -8.63 -11.60 41.50
C SER A 111 -7.90 -11.88 42.78
N VAL A 112 -6.57 -11.82 42.72
CA VAL A 112 -5.75 -11.71 43.91
C VAL A 112 -5.70 -10.26 44.40
N ASP A 113 -5.81 -9.27 43.51
CA ASP A 113 -6.02 -7.86 43.87
C ASP A 113 -7.16 -7.20 43.06
N PRO A 114 -8.34 -6.95 43.66
CA PRO A 114 -9.44 -6.26 42.98
C PRO A 114 -9.14 -4.80 42.57
N ASN A 115 -7.99 -4.24 42.93
CA ASN A 115 -7.59 -2.87 42.62
C ASN A 115 -6.52 -2.74 41.51
N ASP A 116 -5.99 -3.83 40.95
CA ASP A 116 -5.05 -3.75 39.81
C ASP A 116 -5.79 -4.03 38.48
N PRO A 117 -6.01 -3.00 37.62
CA PRO A 117 -6.66 -3.17 36.31
C PRO A 117 -5.86 -4.06 35.35
N ARG A 118 -4.57 -4.31 35.61
CA ARG A 118 -3.71 -5.17 34.80
C ARG A 118 -3.89 -6.65 35.15
N GLU A 119 -4.37 -6.95 36.35
CA GLU A 119 -4.73 -8.31 36.76
C GLU A 119 -6.12 -8.73 36.27
N GLN A 120 -6.98 -7.79 35.83
CA GLN A 120 -8.27 -8.09 35.18
C GLN A 120 -8.16 -8.89 33.86
N TYR A 121 -6.95 -9.14 33.37
CA TYR A 121 -6.67 -9.85 32.11
C TYR A 121 -5.76 -11.09 32.26
N SER A 122 -5.56 -11.64 33.47
CA SER A 122 -4.60 -12.74 33.66
C SER A 122 -5.19 -14.14 33.34
N LEU A 123 -5.06 -14.52 32.06
CA LEU A 123 -5.50 -15.78 31.45
C LEU A 123 -4.53 -16.96 31.67
N GLU A 124 -3.88 -17.03 32.82
CA GLU A 124 -2.89 -18.07 33.10
C GLU A 124 -3.34 -18.99 34.23
N LEU A 125 -4.23 -19.93 33.88
CA LEU A 125 -4.20 -21.33 34.32
C LEU A 125 -5.16 -22.14 33.43
N GLN A 126 -4.65 -22.47 32.23
CA GLN A 126 -5.13 -23.49 31.28
C GLN A 126 -6.59 -23.38 30.83
N SER A 127 -6.80 -22.76 29.66
CA SER A 127 -7.99 -23.04 28.87
C SER A 127 -8.16 -24.54 28.69
N VAL A 128 -9.37 -25.04 28.92
CA VAL A 128 -9.69 -26.45 28.71
C VAL A 128 -9.30 -26.83 27.29
N THR A 129 -8.63 -27.97 27.17
CA THR A 129 -8.32 -28.54 25.87
C THR A 129 -9.37 -29.57 25.52
N LEU A 130 -10.22 -29.25 24.54
CA LEU A 130 -11.15 -30.20 23.94
C LEU A 130 -10.48 -30.84 22.72
N VAL A 131 -10.47 -32.17 22.68
CA VAL A 131 -9.97 -32.95 21.55
C VAL A 131 -11.11 -33.79 20.97
N GLY A 132 -11.09 -33.99 19.66
CA GLY A 132 -11.98 -34.93 18.98
C GLY A 132 -11.14 -35.96 18.23
N ASN A 133 -11.31 -37.23 18.58
CA ASN A 133 -10.49 -38.33 18.08
C ASN A 133 -11.06 -39.02 16.83
N SER A 134 -12.24 -38.63 16.37
CA SER A 134 -12.87 -39.28 15.21
C SER A 134 -12.05 -39.08 13.92
N PRO A 135 -11.70 -40.17 13.21
CA PRO A 135 -11.05 -40.08 11.90
C PRO A 135 -12.03 -39.67 10.78
N ILE A 136 -13.33 -39.85 11.01
CA ILE A 136 -14.41 -39.61 10.04
C ILE A 136 -14.93 -38.18 10.17
N GLY A 137 -15.18 -37.72 11.39
CA GLY A 137 -15.66 -36.38 11.73
C GLY A 137 -17.05 -36.35 12.38
N TYR A 138 -17.42 -35.18 12.89
CA TYR A 138 -18.64 -34.98 13.69
C TYR A 138 -19.67 -34.20 12.89
N LYS A 139 -20.94 -34.56 13.04
CA LYS A 139 -22.04 -33.80 12.39
C LYS A 139 -22.74 -32.94 13.43
N ILE A 140 -22.87 -31.65 13.16
CA ILE A 140 -23.63 -30.71 13.98
C ILE A 140 -24.71 -30.03 13.15
N THR A 141 -25.82 -29.64 13.78
CA THR A 141 -27.00 -29.03 13.15
C THR A 141 -27.38 -27.69 13.77
N ASP A 142 -26.73 -27.28 14.86
CA ASP A 142 -26.94 -25.99 15.51
C ASP A 142 -25.62 -25.30 15.88
N THR A 143 -25.70 -24.03 16.24
CA THR A 143 -24.55 -23.20 16.63
C THR A 143 -23.91 -23.71 17.93
N VAL A 144 -22.59 -23.87 17.93
CA VAL A 144 -21.79 -24.15 19.12
C VAL A 144 -21.02 -22.89 19.49
N LEU A 145 -21.27 -22.34 20.68
CA LEU A 145 -20.67 -21.10 21.17
C LEU A 145 -19.78 -21.36 22.39
N PHE A 146 -18.50 -21.03 22.26
CA PHE A 146 -17.56 -20.93 23.36
C PHE A 146 -17.37 -19.46 23.72
N LYS A 147 -17.98 -19.02 24.82
CA LYS A 147 -17.88 -17.66 25.38
C LYS A 147 -16.55 -17.42 26.10
N LYS A 148 -15.91 -18.51 26.54
CA LYS A 148 -14.67 -18.53 27.31
C LYS A 148 -13.52 -19.08 26.46
N PRO A 149 -12.26 -18.69 26.77
CA PRO A 149 -11.06 -19.26 26.18
C PRO A 149 -11.06 -20.78 26.19
N VAL A 150 -10.82 -21.41 25.04
CA VAL A 150 -10.77 -22.87 24.88
C VAL A 150 -9.68 -23.25 23.89
N ASN A 151 -8.90 -24.30 24.20
CA ASN A 151 -8.09 -24.96 23.20
C ASN A 151 -8.99 -26.00 22.51
N PHE A 152 -9.21 -25.86 21.21
CA PHE A 152 -10.18 -26.66 20.48
C PHE A 152 -9.47 -27.40 19.36
N ILE A 153 -9.32 -28.71 19.49
CA ILE A 153 -8.55 -29.56 18.58
C ILE A 153 -9.50 -30.64 18.04
N VAL A 154 -10.38 -30.24 17.13
CA VAL A 154 -11.38 -31.12 16.50
C VAL A 154 -11.30 -30.89 15.00
N ASP A 155 -10.67 -31.81 14.26
CA ASP A 155 -10.28 -31.54 12.88
C ASP A 155 -11.46 -31.55 11.90
N LYS A 156 -12.37 -32.53 11.94
CA LYS A 156 -13.40 -32.68 10.89
C LYS A 156 -14.81 -32.47 11.44
N ILE A 157 -15.46 -31.39 11.03
CA ILE A 157 -16.85 -31.08 11.40
C ILE A 157 -17.71 -30.87 10.14
N PHE A 158 -18.90 -31.45 10.14
CA PHE A 158 -19.91 -31.32 9.10
C PHE A 158 -21.10 -30.55 9.65
N TYR A 159 -21.25 -29.29 9.26
CA TYR A 159 -22.43 -28.50 9.62
C TYR A 159 -23.58 -28.81 8.66
N ARG A 160 -24.69 -29.31 9.21
CA ARG A 160 -25.92 -29.68 8.50
C ARG A 160 -27.15 -28.95 9.07
N GLY A 161 -26.91 -27.80 9.70
CA GLY A 161 -27.95 -26.91 10.20
C GLY A 161 -28.52 -25.97 9.14
N THR A 162 -29.34 -25.00 9.57
CA THR A 162 -29.94 -24.02 8.67
C THR A 162 -28.91 -23.03 8.13
N SER A 163 -29.10 -22.59 6.88
CA SER A 163 -28.21 -21.68 6.15
C SER A 163 -28.40 -20.19 6.51
N ASN A 164 -28.67 -19.92 7.80
CA ASN A 164 -28.84 -18.58 8.36
C ASN A 164 -28.24 -18.46 9.77
N LYS A 165 -27.43 -19.43 10.17
CA LYS A 165 -26.79 -19.52 11.48
C LYS A 165 -25.30 -19.77 11.31
N THR A 166 -24.54 -19.28 12.28
CA THR A 166 -23.11 -19.56 12.40
C THR A 166 -22.91 -20.94 13.01
N ALA A 167 -21.97 -21.74 12.49
CA ALA A 167 -21.74 -23.08 12.99
C ALA A 167 -20.91 -23.09 14.29
N LEU A 168 -19.72 -22.48 14.28
CA LEU A 168 -18.84 -22.37 15.45
C LEU A 168 -18.56 -20.91 15.79
N ILE A 169 -18.68 -20.56 17.07
CA ILE A 169 -18.33 -19.23 17.59
C ILE A 169 -17.33 -19.40 18.75
N PHE A 170 -16.19 -18.73 18.65
CA PHE A 170 -15.21 -18.61 19.73
C PHE A 170 -15.08 -17.15 20.13
N GLN A 171 -15.26 -16.85 21.41
CA GLN A 171 -15.13 -15.52 21.97
C GLN A 171 -13.97 -15.47 22.95
N ASN A 172 -13.34 -14.30 23.08
CA ASN A 172 -12.36 -14.01 24.12
C ASN A 172 -11.17 -14.98 24.13
N SER A 173 -10.73 -15.41 22.95
CA SER A 173 -9.61 -16.35 22.86
C SER A 173 -8.29 -15.63 23.14
N PHE A 174 -7.48 -16.15 24.05
CA PHE A 174 -6.20 -15.57 24.42
C PHE A 174 -5.15 -16.66 24.61
N LYS A 175 -4.06 -16.59 23.84
CA LYS A 175 -3.01 -17.64 23.83
C LYS A 175 -3.58 -19.06 23.58
N ASN A 176 -4.73 -19.17 22.91
CA ASN A 176 -5.37 -20.44 22.62
C ASN A 176 -4.83 -21.09 21.35
N THR A 177 -4.98 -22.42 21.28
CA THR A 177 -4.81 -23.21 20.06
C THR A 177 -6.17 -23.66 19.54
N ILE A 178 -6.53 -23.26 18.32
CA ILE A 178 -7.78 -23.65 17.66
C ILE A 178 -7.43 -24.37 16.35
N THR A 179 -7.68 -25.67 16.29
CA THR A 179 -7.49 -26.51 15.11
C THR A 179 -8.82 -27.13 14.72
N THR A 180 -9.35 -26.73 13.56
CA THR A 180 -10.62 -27.27 13.03
C THR A 180 -10.73 -27.10 11.53
N ASN A 181 -11.53 -27.93 10.89
CA ASN A 181 -11.95 -27.85 9.50
C ASN A 181 -13.44 -28.17 9.44
N ILE A 182 -14.25 -27.17 9.06
CA ILE A 182 -15.70 -27.28 9.02
C ILE A 182 -16.23 -27.19 7.59
N SER A 183 -17.22 -28.03 7.26
CA SER A 183 -17.86 -28.01 5.95
C SER A 183 -19.37 -27.85 6.07
N GLY A 184 -19.91 -26.87 5.35
CA GLY A 184 -21.34 -26.73 5.10
C GLY A 184 -21.86 -27.80 4.14
N THR A 185 -23.10 -27.63 3.69
CA THR A 185 -23.67 -28.52 2.66
C THR A 185 -23.34 -27.93 1.28
N PRO A 186 -22.75 -28.68 0.34
CA PRO A 186 -22.56 -28.19 -1.03
C PRO A 186 -23.89 -27.85 -1.70
N GLY A 187 -23.91 -26.80 -2.52
CA GLY A 187 -25.12 -26.32 -3.21
C GLY A 187 -26.12 -25.61 -2.30
N THR A 188 -25.70 -25.20 -1.10
CA THR A 188 -26.58 -24.48 -0.15
C THR A 188 -26.85 -23.05 -0.60
N ASN A 189 -28.01 -22.54 -0.20
CA ASN A 189 -28.39 -21.14 -0.30
C ASN A 189 -27.45 -20.24 0.52
N VAL A 190 -26.81 -19.28 -0.15
CA VAL A 190 -25.84 -18.33 0.45
C VAL A 190 -26.38 -16.89 0.55
N SER A 191 -27.70 -16.72 0.65
CA SER A 191 -28.35 -15.42 0.79
C SER A 191 -28.18 -14.78 2.18
N SER A 192 -27.86 -15.57 3.21
CA SER A 192 -27.70 -15.08 4.58
C SER A 192 -26.25 -14.86 4.94
N ASP A 193 -25.91 -13.64 5.35
CA ASP A 193 -24.59 -13.28 5.89
C ASP A 193 -24.28 -13.89 7.26
N ASN A 194 -25.30 -14.48 7.91
CA ASN A 194 -25.14 -15.21 9.17
C ASN A 194 -24.74 -16.67 8.96
N TYR A 195 -24.76 -17.18 7.72
CA TYR A 195 -24.30 -18.52 7.41
C TYR A 195 -22.76 -18.55 7.37
N ILE A 196 -22.19 -18.65 8.57
CA ILE A 196 -20.76 -18.55 8.84
C ILE A 196 -20.24 -19.90 9.31
N GLY A 197 -19.10 -20.37 8.77
CA GLY A 197 -18.46 -21.59 9.25
C GLY A 197 -17.84 -21.40 10.63
N ILE A 198 -16.91 -20.44 10.74
CA ILE A 198 -16.20 -20.14 11.98
C ILE A 198 -16.23 -18.63 12.22
N LEU A 199 -16.72 -18.21 13.38
CA LEU A 199 -16.67 -16.84 13.86
C LEU A 199 -15.74 -16.75 15.08
N LEU A 200 -14.71 -15.93 14.98
CA LEU A 200 -13.76 -15.65 16.05
C LEU A 200 -13.96 -14.20 16.49
N GLN A 201 -14.35 -13.98 17.74
CA GLN A 201 -14.62 -12.64 18.28
C GLN A 201 -13.66 -12.33 19.43
N GLY A 202 -12.89 -11.26 19.29
CA GLY A 202 -11.98 -10.84 20.36
C GLY A 202 -10.87 -11.86 20.63
N SER A 203 -9.97 -12.06 19.68
CA SER A 203 -8.88 -13.05 19.79
C SER A 203 -7.50 -12.40 19.81
N GLN A 204 -6.65 -12.83 20.75
CA GLN A 204 -5.27 -12.36 20.84
C GLN A 204 -4.24 -13.45 21.08
N HIS A 205 -3.06 -13.29 20.48
CA HIS A 205 -1.92 -14.19 20.68
C HIS A 205 -2.23 -15.67 20.43
N CYS A 206 -3.26 -15.97 19.65
CA CYS A 206 -3.70 -17.34 19.40
C CYS A 206 -2.93 -17.96 18.23
N LYS A 207 -2.85 -19.29 18.26
CA LYS A 207 -2.38 -20.12 17.14
C LYS A 207 -3.56 -20.87 16.57
N MET A 208 -3.84 -20.66 15.29
CA MET A 208 -5.04 -21.20 14.67
C MET A 208 -4.69 -22.00 13.43
N TYR A 209 -5.30 -23.18 13.26
CA TYR A 209 -5.20 -23.99 12.06
C TYR A 209 -6.60 -24.32 11.53
N LEU A 210 -7.10 -23.50 10.61
CA LEU A 210 -8.53 -23.38 10.33
C LEU A 210 -8.87 -23.68 8.86
N GLY A 211 -9.99 -24.37 8.64
CA GLY A 211 -10.62 -24.52 7.33
C GLY A 211 -12.13 -24.36 7.44
N ALA A 212 -12.74 -23.72 6.45
CA ALA A 212 -14.19 -23.59 6.34
C ALA A 212 -14.60 -23.58 4.87
N SER A 213 -15.51 -24.46 4.46
CA SER A 213 -15.96 -24.58 3.06
C SER A 213 -17.47 -24.68 2.95
N PHE A 214 -18.04 -24.20 1.84
CA PHE A 214 -19.49 -24.22 1.52
C PHE A 214 -20.36 -23.33 2.42
N PHE A 215 -19.86 -22.15 2.79
CA PHE A 215 -20.59 -21.15 3.57
C PHE A 215 -20.79 -19.84 2.80
N THR A 216 -21.71 -18.99 3.27
CA THR A 216 -21.71 -17.59 2.81
C THR A 216 -20.42 -16.91 3.26
N LYS A 217 -20.03 -17.08 4.52
CA LYS A 217 -18.71 -16.65 5.02
C LYS A 217 -17.98 -17.84 5.64
N GLY A 218 -16.78 -18.16 5.14
CA GLY A 218 -16.00 -19.29 5.66
C GLY A 218 -15.54 -19.04 7.09
N ILE A 219 -14.56 -18.14 7.24
CA ILE A 219 -14.00 -17.71 8.51
C ILE A 219 -14.20 -16.20 8.66
N VAL A 220 -14.67 -15.77 9.82
CA VAL A 220 -14.79 -14.36 10.18
C VAL A 220 -13.95 -14.07 11.42
N CYS A 221 -12.97 -13.19 11.27
CA CYS A 221 -12.17 -12.60 12.34
C CYS A 221 -12.78 -11.25 12.72
N ASP A 222 -13.57 -11.22 13.78
CA ASP A 222 -14.35 -10.05 14.24
C ASP A 222 -13.66 -9.38 15.43
N ALA A 223 -13.14 -8.17 15.20
CA ALA A 223 -12.73 -7.27 16.26
C ALA A 223 -13.94 -6.45 16.71
N ASN A 224 -14.33 -6.59 17.98
CA ASN A 224 -15.62 -6.10 18.47
C ASN A 224 -15.52 -5.58 19.91
N ASP A 225 -15.67 -4.26 20.11
CA ASP A 225 -15.63 -3.60 21.43
C ASP A 225 -17.00 -3.61 22.17
N SER A 226 -17.79 -4.67 21.96
CA SER A 226 -19.02 -4.86 22.74
C SER A 226 -18.70 -5.29 24.18
N PRO A 227 -19.49 -4.88 25.18
CA PRO A 227 -19.32 -5.33 26.56
C PRO A 227 -19.25 -6.86 26.68
N GLY A 228 -18.22 -7.36 27.37
CA GLY A 228 -17.98 -8.79 27.57
C GLY A 228 -17.20 -9.48 26.44
N LEU A 229 -16.82 -8.74 25.40
CA LEU A 229 -15.86 -9.18 24.39
C LEU A 229 -14.53 -8.45 24.54
N PHE A 230 -13.45 -9.15 24.21
CA PHE A 230 -12.16 -8.52 23.99
C PHE A 230 -12.23 -7.66 22.72
N SER A 231 -11.89 -6.38 22.83
CA SER A 231 -12.15 -5.37 21.79
C SER A 231 -11.33 -5.54 20.50
N GLY A 232 -10.18 -6.21 20.58
CA GLY A 232 -9.25 -6.37 19.47
C GLY A 232 -9.25 -7.75 18.83
N PHE A 233 -8.76 -7.82 17.61
CA PHE A 233 -8.36 -9.08 16.99
C PHE A 233 -6.91 -8.94 16.55
N ALA A 234 -5.96 -9.38 17.40
CA ALA A 234 -4.57 -8.99 17.22
C ALA A 234 -3.49 -10.00 17.63
N TRP A 235 -2.34 -9.91 16.97
CA TRP A 235 -1.16 -10.74 17.25
C TRP A 235 -1.40 -12.24 17.12
N ASN A 236 -2.33 -12.65 16.25
CA ASN A 236 -2.62 -14.05 16.00
C ASN A 236 -1.77 -14.59 14.85
N GLU A 237 -1.48 -15.89 14.92
CA GLU A 237 -0.93 -16.68 13.81
C GLU A 237 -2.00 -17.64 13.32
N ILE A 238 -2.44 -17.43 12.08
CA ILE A 238 -3.56 -18.14 11.46
C ILE A 238 -3.03 -18.90 10.26
N GLN A 239 -2.89 -20.21 10.42
CA GLN A 239 -2.62 -21.10 9.30
C GLN A 239 -3.95 -21.56 8.70
N LEU A 240 -4.12 -21.34 7.41
CA LEU A 240 -5.33 -21.71 6.69
C LEU A 240 -5.17 -23.07 6.02
N LYS A 241 -6.26 -23.84 6.05
CA LYS A 241 -6.47 -25.07 5.30
C LYS A 241 -7.23 -24.73 4.00
N SER A 242 -7.80 -25.75 3.38
CA SER A 242 -8.69 -25.61 2.23
C SER A 242 -9.98 -24.84 2.57
N MET A 243 -10.28 -23.81 1.78
CA MET A 243 -11.47 -22.97 1.86
C MET A 243 -12.16 -22.92 0.50
N GLN A 244 -12.99 -23.93 0.26
CA GLN A 244 -13.61 -24.16 -1.04
C GLN A 244 -15.02 -23.58 -1.09
N SER A 245 -15.32 -22.95 -2.22
CA SER A 245 -16.69 -22.57 -2.59
C SER A 245 -17.44 -21.83 -1.48
N ASN A 246 -16.80 -20.85 -0.85
CA ASN A 246 -17.46 -19.85 -0.01
C ASN A 246 -17.78 -18.59 -0.83
N LEU A 247 -18.82 -17.83 -0.48
CA LEU A 247 -19.05 -16.52 -1.09
C LEU A 247 -17.99 -15.49 -0.64
N ASP A 248 -17.73 -15.42 0.66
CA ASP A 248 -16.57 -14.71 1.25
C ASP A 248 -15.74 -15.72 2.05
N ALA A 249 -14.53 -16.09 1.64
CA ALA A 249 -13.81 -17.19 2.28
C ALA A 249 -13.19 -16.83 3.63
N PHE A 250 -12.44 -15.72 3.69
CA PHE A 250 -11.79 -15.21 4.89
C PHE A 250 -12.11 -13.73 5.07
N VAL A 251 -12.80 -13.40 6.16
CA VAL A 251 -13.31 -12.05 6.40
C VAL A 251 -12.67 -11.47 7.65
N ILE A 252 -12.04 -10.31 7.49
CA ILE A 252 -11.64 -9.44 8.58
C ILE A 252 -12.79 -8.47 8.81
N ARG A 253 -13.27 -8.36 10.05
CA ARG A 253 -14.39 -7.49 10.39
C ARG A 253 -14.07 -6.62 11.58
N ASN A 254 -14.34 -5.32 11.46
CA ASN A 254 -14.40 -4.41 12.60
C ASN A 254 -15.86 -4.07 12.91
N THR A 255 -16.29 -4.30 14.14
CA THR A 255 -17.61 -3.88 14.65
C THR A 255 -17.46 -3.14 15.97
N ASN A 256 -18.40 -2.23 16.24
CA ASN A 256 -18.48 -1.48 17.48
C ASN A 256 -17.19 -0.74 17.89
N LYS A 257 -16.37 -0.27 16.94
CA LYS A 257 -15.03 0.32 17.18
C LYS A 257 -13.96 -0.68 17.65
N GLY A 258 -14.16 -1.96 17.39
CA GLY A 258 -13.11 -2.95 17.55
C GLY A 258 -11.92 -2.69 16.62
N TRP A 259 -10.77 -3.27 16.95
CA TRP A 259 -9.51 -3.02 16.25
C TRP A 259 -8.84 -4.33 15.78
N ALA A 260 -8.90 -4.60 14.48
CA ALA A 260 -8.22 -5.73 13.85
C ALA A 260 -6.80 -5.37 13.39
N ASN A 261 -5.78 -5.83 14.12
CA ASN A 261 -4.39 -5.38 13.94
C ASN A 261 -3.35 -6.51 14.05
N ALA A 262 -2.24 -6.41 13.32
CA ALA A 262 -1.01 -7.15 13.60
C ALA A 262 -1.16 -8.68 13.56
N ASN A 263 -1.88 -9.20 12.56
CA ASN A 263 -2.10 -10.63 12.39
C ASN A 263 -1.28 -11.20 11.23
N ARG A 264 -0.92 -12.47 11.35
CA ARG A 264 -0.24 -13.23 10.31
C ARG A 264 -1.12 -14.37 9.83
N VAL A 265 -1.36 -14.42 8.53
CA VAL A 265 -2.14 -15.44 7.85
C VAL A 265 -1.23 -16.22 6.90
N ILE A 266 -1.18 -17.55 7.02
CA ILE A 266 -0.22 -18.41 6.34
C ILE A 266 -0.94 -19.52 5.60
N GLY A 267 -0.59 -19.74 4.34
CA GLY A 267 -1.16 -20.82 3.53
C GLY A 267 -2.64 -20.59 3.24
N GLY A 268 -3.35 -21.65 2.87
CA GLY A 268 -4.76 -21.56 2.50
C GLY A 268 -4.96 -21.80 1.02
N GLU A 269 -5.91 -22.68 0.71
CA GLU A 269 -6.28 -23.04 -0.65
C GLU A 269 -7.70 -22.53 -0.90
N PHE A 270 -7.81 -21.48 -1.69
CA PHE A 270 -9.05 -20.79 -1.99
C PHE A 270 -9.50 -21.20 -3.38
N GLY A 271 -10.51 -22.05 -3.47
CA GLY A 271 -11.00 -22.54 -4.77
C GLY A 271 -12.45 -22.17 -5.04
N SER A 272 -12.75 -21.93 -6.31
CA SER A 272 -14.11 -21.84 -6.83
C SER A 272 -14.45 -23.04 -7.71
N PHE A 273 -15.37 -23.90 -7.29
CA PHE A 273 -15.82 -25.01 -8.13
C PHE A 273 -17.30 -24.91 -8.47
N THR A 274 -17.61 -25.13 -9.74
CA THR A 274 -18.96 -25.03 -10.31
C THR A 274 -19.96 -25.93 -9.58
N GLY A 275 -21.17 -25.41 -9.32
CA GLY A 275 -22.27 -26.18 -8.73
C GLY A 275 -22.15 -26.45 -7.23
N LEU A 276 -21.09 -25.97 -6.56
CA LEU A 276 -20.91 -26.16 -5.11
C LEU A 276 -21.52 -25.03 -4.26
N LEU A 277 -21.97 -23.94 -4.89
CA LEU A 277 -22.83 -22.90 -4.31
C LEU A 277 -24.09 -22.75 -5.15
N ASP A 278 -25.22 -22.42 -4.53
CA ASP A 278 -26.44 -22.08 -5.28
C ASP A 278 -26.31 -20.68 -5.89
N ALA A 279 -25.92 -20.66 -7.17
CA ALA A 279 -25.79 -19.48 -8.02
C ALA A 279 -26.98 -18.52 -7.94
N ASN A 280 -28.20 -19.04 -7.76
CA ASN A 280 -29.42 -18.22 -7.77
C ASN A 280 -29.56 -17.35 -6.52
N THR A 281 -28.73 -17.60 -5.49
CA THR A 281 -28.81 -16.93 -4.18
C THR A 281 -27.68 -15.91 -3.98
N VAL A 282 -26.76 -15.81 -4.94
CA VAL A 282 -25.63 -14.89 -4.91
C VAL A 282 -26.09 -13.50 -5.37
N THR A 283 -26.01 -12.51 -4.48
CA THR A 283 -26.46 -11.13 -4.74
C THR A 283 -25.31 -10.12 -4.88
N ARG A 284 -24.08 -10.57 -4.71
CA ARG A 284 -22.88 -9.73 -4.68
C ARG A 284 -21.65 -10.48 -5.18
N ARG A 285 -20.57 -9.75 -5.43
CA ARG A 285 -19.27 -10.27 -5.84
C ARG A 285 -18.76 -11.31 -4.84
N ARG A 286 -18.03 -12.29 -5.35
CA ARG A 286 -17.35 -13.28 -4.52
C ARG A 286 -15.98 -12.73 -4.10
N THR A 287 -15.58 -13.01 -2.86
CA THR A 287 -14.26 -12.61 -2.35
C THR A 287 -13.55 -13.77 -1.63
N PHE A 288 -12.24 -13.88 -1.81
CA PHE A 288 -11.45 -14.84 -1.05
C PHE A 288 -10.97 -14.26 0.27
N VAL A 289 -10.39 -13.07 0.25
CA VAL A 289 -10.02 -12.30 1.44
C VAL A 289 -10.76 -10.98 1.39
N LYS A 290 -11.41 -10.60 2.49
CA LYS A 290 -12.25 -9.40 2.54
C LYS A 290 -12.12 -8.65 3.85
N PHE A 291 -12.19 -7.33 3.77
CA PHE A 291 -12.41 -6.46 4.92
C PHE A 291 -13.83 -5.90 4.93
N GLU A 292 -14.50 -5.99 6.08
CA GLU A 292 -15.83 -5.45 6.34
C GLU A 292 -15.81 -4.58 7.60
N LYS A 293 -16.69 -3.58 7.67
CA LYS A 293 -16.90 -2.81 8.88
C LYS A 293 -18.34 -2.32 9.02
N ASP A 294 -18.72 -1.93 10.23
CA ASP A 294 -19.92 -1.12 10.45
C ASP A 294 -19.67 0.37 10.16
N SER A 295 -20.68 1.22 10.35
CA SER A 295 -20.60 2.64 10.05
C SER A 295 -19.71 3.44 11.00
N ILE A 296 -19.41 2.91 12.19
CA ILE A 296 -18.70 3.64 13.26
C ILE A 296 -17.26 3.17 13.47
N SER A 297 -16.89 2.03 12.90
CA SER A 297 -15.54 1.48 12.99
C SER A 297 -14.64 2.02 11.89
N ASP A 298 -13.34 2.03 12.17
CA ASP A 298 -12.30 2.41 11.23
C ASP A 298 -11.80 1.21 10.42
N GLY A 299 -10.80 1.46 9.58
CA GLY A 299 -10.11 0.44 8.80
C GLY A 299 -9.28 -0.53 9.64
N CYS A 300 -8.57 -1.40 8.94
CA CYS A 300 -7.70 -2.44 9.50
C CYS A 300 -6.23 -2.10 9.34
N ASN A 301 -5.36 -2.71 10.14
CA ASN A 301 -3.92 -2.48 10.00
C ASN A 301 -3.03 -3.71 10.23
N SER A 302 -1.85 -3.69 9.61
CA SER A 302 -0.75 -4.64 9.84
C SER A 302 -1.13 -6.12 9.64
N TRP A 303 -1.77 -6.45 8.51
CA TRP A 303 -2.08 -7.84 8.15
C TRP A 303 -1.06 -8.40 7.16
N LEU A 304 -0.40 -9.49 7.50
CA LEU A 304 0.52 -10.22 6.62
C LEU A 304 -0.12 -11.51 6.11
N PHE A 305 -0.31 -11.61 4.81
CA PHE A 305 -0.75 -12.80 4.10
C PHE A 305 0.45 -13.45 3.39
N LEU A 306 0.78 -14.68 3.76
CA LEU A 306 1.93 -15.41 3.23
C LEU A 306 1.47 -16.69 2.52
N ASN A 307 1.94 -16.90 1.29
CA ASN A 307 1.77 -18.16 0.54
C ASN A 307 0.30 -18.60 0.36
N GLN A 308 -0.59 -17.66 0.06
CA GLN A 308 -2.00 -17.94 -0.23
C GLN A 308 -2.12 -18.55 -1.63
N SER A 309 -2.91 -19.61 -1.80
CA SER A 309 -3.18 -20.22 -3.12
C SER A 309 -4.60 -19.96 -3.57
N PHE A 310 -4.77 -19.23 -4.66
CA PHE A 310 -6.07 -18.88 -5.24
C PHE A 310 -6.26 -19.62 -6.57
N GLU A 311 -7.32 -20.40 -6.66
CA GLU A 311 -7.73 -21.15 -7.84
C GLU A 311 -9.15 -20.72 -8.24
N TRP A 312 -9.27 -20.05 -9.38
CA TRP A 312 -10.56 -19.90 -10.02
C TRP A 312 -10.86 -21.13 -10.86
N GLY A 313 -11.85 -21.92 -10.46
CA GLY A 313 -12.42 -22.90 -11.37
C GLY A 313 -13.29 -22.24 -12.42
N LEU A 314 -14.13 -23.06 -13.06
CA LEU A 314 -15.09 -22.62 -14.08
C LEU A 314 -16.22 -21.83 -13.39
N ASP A 315 -15.94 -20.59 -13.02
CA ASP A 315 -16.93 -19.67 -12.48
C ASP A 315 -18.12 -19.58 -13.44
N ILE A 316 -19.31 -19.67 -12.86
CA ILE A 316 -20.57 -19.48 -13.56
C ILE A 316 -20.67 -17.97 -13.80
N GLU A 317 -20.64 -17.54 -15.06
CA GLU A 317 -20.93 -16.15 -15.40
C GLU A 317 -22.30 -15.74 -14.82
N PRO A 318 -22.45 -14.52 -14.25
CA PRO A 318 -21.72 -13.31 -14.65
C PRO A 318 -20.95 -12.56 -13.53
N TRP A 319 -20.64 -13.18 -12.40
CA TRP A 319 -20.05 -12.45 -11.27
C TRP A 319 -18.52 -12.36 -11.32
N GLU A 320 -18.01 -11.21 -10.87
CA GLU A 320 -16.59 -11.01 -10.59
C GLU A 320 -16.21 -11.71 -9.28
N THR A 321 -15.11 -12.46 -9.30
CA THR A 321 -14.45 -13.01 -8.11
C THR A 321 -13.19 -12.18 -7.82
N LEU A 322 -12.95 -11.83 -6.56
CA LEU A 322 -11.74 -11.10 -6.14
C LEU A 322 -10.92 -11.93 -5.15
N CYS A 323 -9.59 -11.91 -5.30
CA CYS A 323 -8.70 -12.48 -4.29
C CYS A 323 -8.70 -11.63 -3.02
N PHE A 324 -8.69 -10.30 -3.17
CA PHE A 324 -8.63 -9.36 -2.06
C PHE A 324 -9.66 -8.24 -2.23
N ASP A 325 -10.48 -7.98 -1.23
CA ASP A 325 -11.40 -6.84 -1.18
C ASP A 325 -11.24 -6.07 0.13
N PHE A 326 -10.49 -4.97 0.04
CA PHE A 326 -10.28 -3.99 1.10
C PHE A 326 -10.95 -2.65 0.73
N SER A 327 -12.06 -2.69 -0.01
CA SER A 327 -12.76 -1.49 -0.48
C SER A 327 -13.57 -0.77 0.59
N ALA A 328 -13.83 -1.38 1.74
CA ALA A 328 -14.75 -0.85 2.74
C ALA A 328 -14.24 0.38 3.51
N ALA A 329 -12.93 0.50 3.72
CA ALA A 329 -12.26 1.66 4.32
C ALA A 329 -10.74 1.60 4.10
N PRO A 330 -10.00 2.71 4.30
CA PRO A 330 -8.54 2.69 4.24
C PRO A 330 -7.93 1.67 5.22
N CYS A 331 -7.14 0.72 4.71
CA CYS A 331 -6.36 -0.19 5.53
C CYS A 331 -4.86 0.06 5.36
N PHE A 332 -4.09 -0.05 6.44
CA PHE A 332 -2.67 0.32 6.46
C PHE A 332 -1.76 -0.88 6.75
N GLY A 333 -0.57 -0.93 6.14
CA GLY A 333 0.37 -2.03 6.38
C GLY A 333 -0.16 -3.41 5.97
N ILE A 334 -0.97 -3.49 4.91
CA ILE A 334 -1.39 -4.78 4.34
C ILE A 334 -0.25 -5.35 3.51
N SER A 335 0.22 -6.55 3.82
CA SER A 335 1.32 -7.20 3.09
C SER A 335 0.87 -8.54 2.54
N ILE A 336 1.02 -8.74 1.24
CA ILE A 336 0.70 -9.98 0.54
C ILE A 336 2.00 -10.47 -0.09
N SER A 337 2.45 -11.65 0.33
CA SER A 337 3.75 -12.20 -0.04
C SER A 337 3.64 -13.62 -0.56
N GLU A 338 4.25 -13.86 -1.72
CA GLU A 338 4.28 -15.12 -2.46
C GLU A 338 2.90 -15.77 -2.67
N PRO A 339 1.84 -15.04 -3.08
CA PRO A 339 0.60 -15.69 -3.45
C PRO A 339 0.79 -16.49 -4.74
N ARG A 340 0.21 -17.71 -4.79
CA ARG A 340 -0.04 -18.46 -6.01
C ARG A 340 -1.42 -18.08 -6.52
N ILE A 341 -1.50 -17.51 -7.71
CA ILE A 341 -2.74 -17.00 -8.30
C ILE A 341 -2.96 -17.66 -9.66
N GLU A 342 -3.99 -18.49 -9.76
CA GLU A 342 -4.43 -19.12 -11.01
C GLU A 342 -5.72 -18.45 -11.49
N ILE A 343 -5.56 -17.40 -12.30
CA ILE A 343 -6.66 -16.57 -12.80
C ILE A 343 -6.77 -16.62 -14.33
N LYS A 344 -7.96 -16.28 -14.85
CA LYS A 344 -8.14 -15.99 -16.27
C LYS A 344 -7.42 -14.69 -16.64
N LYS A 345 -6.84 -14.64 -17.84
CA LYS A 345 -6.06 -13.48 -18.32
C LYS A 345 -6.92 -12.20 -18.32
N GLY A 346 -6.43 -11.14 -17.69
CA GLY A 346 -7.04 -9.80 -17.74
C GLY A 346 -8.01 -9.48 -16.62
N GLU A 347 -8.21 -10.39 -15.66
CA GLU A 347 -9.07 -10.16 -14.51
C GLU A 347 -8.37 -9.41 -13.37
N ARG A 348 -9.18 -8.72 -12.57
CA ARG A 348 -8.76 -7.92 -11.43
C ARG A 348 -8.48 -8.82 -10.22
N ILE A 349 -7.30 -8.69 -9.59
CA ILE A 349 -6.95 -9.49 -8.41
C ILE A 349 -7.72 -9.00 -7.18
N GLY A 350 -7.86 -7.68 -7.03
CA GLY A 350 -8.47 -7.14 -5.83
C GLY A 350 -8.72 -5.65 -5.87
N ILE A 351 -9.37 -5.17 -4.82
CA ILE A 351 -9.75 -3.76 -4.63
C ILE A 351 -9.21 -3.28 -3.28
N PHE A 352 -8.60 -2.10 -3.24
CA PHE A 352 -8.18 -1.43 -2.01
C PHE A 352 -8.84 -0.05 -1.91
N HIS A 353 -9.32 0.34 -0.74
CA HIS A 353 -9.84 1.69 -0.58
C HIS A 353 -8.74 2.73 -0.82
N ARG A 354 -9.05 3.83 -1.52
CA ARG A 354 -8.13 4.96 -1.72
C ARG A 354 -7.53 5.44 -0.40
N GLY A 355 -6.22 5.66 -0.38
CA GLY A 355 -5.47 6.00 0.84
C GLY A 355 -5.02 4.80 1.67
N SER A 356 -5.29 3.56 1.22
CA SER A 356 -4.70 2.36 1.84
C SER A 356 -3.22 2.23 1.54
N GLU A 357 -2.48 1.63 2.46
CA GLU A 357 -1.09 1.22 2.26
C GLU A 357 -1.03 -0.30 2.14
N PHE A 358 -0.59 -0.79 0.97
CA PHE A 358 -0.41 -2.21 0.76
C PHE A 358 0.87 -2.52 -0.02
N ASN A 359 1.44 -3.69 0.28
CA ASN A 359 2.57 -4.28 -0.40
C ASN A 359 2.17 -5.62 -1.00
N PHE A 360 2.53 -5.84 -2.27
CA PHE A 360 2.27 -7.09 -2.98
C PHE A 360 3.56 -7.58 -3.65
N ASN A 361 3.99 -8.80 -3.33
CA ASN A 361 5.20 -9.44 -3.88
C ASN A 361 4.87 -10.88 -4.28
N SER A 362 5.15 -11.27 -5.53
CA SER A 362 4.97 -12.65 -6.00
C SER A 362 5.99 -13.02 -7.08
N ASN A 363 6.69 -14.15 -6.88
CA ASN A 363 7.59 -14.69 -7.91
C ASN A 363 6.89 -15.60 -8.95
N GLN A 364 5.60 -15.89 -8.77
CA GLN A 364 4.87 -16.87 -9.60
C GLN A 364 3.94 -16.25 -10.64
N ILE A 365 3.75 -14.93 -10.63
CA ILE A 365 2.78 -14.27 -11.50
C ILE A 365 3.45 -13.86 -12.82
N HIS A 366 3.00 -14.48 -13.91
CA HIS A 366 3.54 -14.28 -15.26
C HIS A 366 2.58 -13.52 -16.22
N TYR A 367 1.41 -13.07 -15.76
CA TYR A 367 0.36 -12.45 -16.59
C TYR A 367 -0.12 -11.08 -16.07
N LEU A 368 -0.84 -10.34 -16.94
CA LEU A 368 -1.41 -9.01 -16.72
C LEU A 368 -2.40 -9.03 -15.54
N THR A 369 -1.95 -8.56 -14.38
CA THR A 369 -2.73 -8.53 -13.14
C THR A 369 -2.75 -7.13 -12.57
N TYR A 370 -3.91 -6.63 -12.15
CA TYR A 370 -4.03 -5.31 -11.55
C TYR A 370 -4.94 -5.33 -10.31
N PHE A 371 -4.65 -4.43 -9.38
CA PHE A 371 -5.56 -4.02 -8.31
C PHE A 371 -6.33 -2.80 -8.78
N THR A 372 -7.47 -2.47 -8.16
CA THR A 372 -8.08 -1.15 -8.32
C THR A 372 -8.41 -0.50 -6.99
N ASP A 373 -8.78 0.78 -7.02
CA ASP A 373 -9.54 1.39 -5.92
C ASP A 373 -11.04 1.05 -5.97
N GLN A 374 -11.78 1.50 -4.96
CA GLN A 374 -13.24 1.32 -4.86
C GLN A 374 -14.02 2.00 -6.01
N ASN A 375 -13.40 2.95 -6.70
CA ASN A 375 -13.96 3.65 -7.86
C ASN A 375 -13.52 3.01 -9.20
N GLY A 376 -12.69 1.96 -9.17
CA GLY A 376 -12.25 1.21 -10.35
C GLY A 376 -10.91 1.65 -10.94
N ILE A 377 -10.16 2.55 -10.28
CA ILE A 377 -8.87 3.03 -10.77
C ILE A 377 -7.78 2.01 -10.53
N LYS A 378 -7.06 1.64 -11.60
CA LYS A 378 -6.03 0.60 -11.55
C LYS A 378 -4.79 1.05 -10.78
N TYR A 379 -4.25 0.17 -9.94
CA TYR A 379 -2.92 0.24 -9.33
C TYR A 379 -2.03 -0.87 -9.88
N ILE A 380 -0.76 -0.56 -10.14
CA ILE A 380 0.23 -1.54 -10.59
C ILE A 380 0.81 -2.27 -9.38
N GLY A 381 0.75 -3.61 -9.40
CA GLY A 381 1.61 -4.47 -8.59
C GLY A 381 2.91 -4.82 -9.31
N GLU A 382 4.03 -4.76 -8.57
CA GLU A 382 5.44 -5.08 -8.87
C GLU A 382 6.06 -4.73 -10.25
N LYS A 383 7.21 -4.01 -10.19
CA LYS A 383 8.19 -3.77 -11.27
C LYS A 383 7.64 -3.04 -12.51
N PRO A 384 7.21 -1.78 -12.37
CA PRO A 384 6.92 -0.94 -13.53
C PRO A 384 8.14 -0.84 -14.44
N ILE A 385 7.91 -0.67 -15.74
CA ILE A 385 8.98 -0.23 -16.64
C ILE A 385 9.18 1.25 -16.38
N VAL A 386 10.37 1.60 -15.91
CA VAL A 386 10.81 2.99 -15.75
C VAL A 386 11.15 3.52 -17.13
N LEU A 387 10.38 4.50 -17.60
CA LEU A 387 10.65 5.23 -18.85
C LEU A 387 11.56 6.43 -18.60
N LEU A 388 11.52 6.99 -17.39
CA LEU A 388 12.31 8.13 -16.94
C LEU A 388 12.50 8.04 -15.41
N ASP A 389 13.69 8.36 -14.91
CA ASP A 389 13.97 8.57 -13.49
C ASP A 389 15.14 9.55 -13.37
N GLU A 390 14.84 10.83 -13.34
CA GLU A 390 15.83 11.92 -13.37
C GLU A 390 15.71 12.77 -12.11
N ASP A 391 16.86 13.07 -11.50
CA ASP A 391 17.01 14.11 -10.49
C ASP A 391 17.35 15.42 -11.20
N LEU A 392 16.53 16.45 -10.98
CA LEU A 392 16.58 17.71 -11.71
C LEU A 392 17.11 18.85 -10.84
N SER A 393 17.51 18.56 -9.60
CA SER A 393 17.95 19.57 -8.62
C SER A 393 19.21 20.32 -9.06
N GLU A 394 20.09 19.69 -9.83
CA GLU A 394 21.34 20.29 -10.34
C GLU A 394 21.23 20.83 -11.78
N ASP A 395 20.06 20.70 -12.42
CA ASP A 395 19.87 20.95 -13.85
C ASP A 395 19.26 22.32 -14.16
N LEU A 396 19.33 23.26 -13.22
CA LEU A 396 18.79 24.61 -13.35
C LEU A 396 19.87 25.70 -13.25
N LYS A 397 19.65 26.82 -13.93
CA LYS A 397 20.51 28.01 -13.85
C LYS A 397 19.67 29.28 -13.71
N THR A 398 19.94 30.07 -12.69
CA THR A 398 19.23 31.33 -12.38
C THR A 398 20.01 32.54 -12.88
N ASN A 399 19.32 33.65 -13.17
CA ASN A 399 19.94 34.92 -13.56
C ASN A 399 20.40 35.78 -12.38
N GLY A 400 20.55 35.20 -11.18
CA GLY A 400 20.87 35.94 -9.95
C GLY A 400 19.67 36.61 -9.28
N SER A 401 18.51 36.64 -9.94
CA SER A 401 17.20 36.83 -9.33
C SER A 401 16.42 35.52 -9.40
N ASP A 402 15.57 35.23 -8.41
CA ASP A 402 14.74 34.01 -8.38
C ASP A 402 13.59 34.03 -9.40
N SER A 403 13.71 34.85 -10.47
CA SER A 403 12.61 35.17 -11.37
C SER A 403 12.79 34.69 -12.80
N HIS A 404 13.99 34.25 -13.23
CA HIS A 404 14.20 33.62 -14.53
C HIS A 404 15.21 32.48 -14.44
N PHE A 405 14.85 31.33 -15.03
CA PHE A 405 15.64 30.11 -14.98
C PHE A 405 15.80 29.46 -16.35
N TYR A 406 16.98 28.88 -16.59
CA TYR A 406 17.20 27.93 -17.68
C TYR A 406 17.30 26.51 -17.13
N VAL A 407 16.82 25.57 -17.92
CA VAL A 407 16.90 24.13 -17.62
C VAL A 407 17.82 23.43 -18.61
N LYS A 408 18.44 22.34 -18.16
CA LYS A 408 19.19 21.41 -19.01
C LYS A 408 18.66 19.97 -18.85
N ASN A 409 19.19 19.06 -19.67
CA ASN A 409 18.91 17.61 -19.70
C ASN A 409 17.50 17.18 -20.16
N LEU A 410 16.45 17.92 -19.81
CA LEU A 410 15.10 17.77 -20.35
C LEU A 410 14.73 18.90 -21.33
N GLU A 411 13.60 18.78 -22.00
CA GLU A 411 13.13 19.84 -22.90
C GLU A 411 12.67 21.06 -22.09
N PRO A 412 12.97 22.29 -22.54
CA PRO A 412 12.44 23.47 -21.91
C PRO A 412 10.94 23.53 -22.19
N PHE A 413 10.17 23.91 -21.18
CA PHE A 413 8.79 24.31 -21.36
C PHE A 413 8.54 25.65 -20.68
N ASN A 414 7.89 26.55 -21.41
CA ASN A 414 7.61 27.90 -20.95
C ASN A 414 6.13 28.21 -21.12
N GLU A 415 5.51 28.81 -20.09
CA GLU A 415 4.07 29.06 -20.08
C GLU A 415 3.61 30.12 -21.11
N LEU A 416 4.54 30.86 -21.75
CA LEU A 416 4.27 31.80 -22.84
C LEU A 416 4.42 31.15 -24.23
N SER A 417 5.41 30.26 -24.39
CA SER A 417 5.91 29.82 -25.71
C SER A 417 5.96 28.30 -25.91
N GLY A 418 5.47 27.52 -24.94
CA GLY A 418 5.39 26.07 -25.03
C GLY A 418 6.76 25.41 -24.92
N LEU A 419 7.08 24.47 -25.80
CA LEU A 419 8.38 23.78 -25.82
C LEU A 419 9.55 24.68 -26.29
N PHE A 420 9.35 25.98 -26.47
CA PHE A 420 10.44 26.89 -26.81
C PHE A 420 10.93 27.61 -25.54
N PRO A 421 12.24 27.72 -25.31
CA PRO A 421 12.73 28.46 -24.16
C PRO A 421 12.48 29.96 -24.32
N ASN A 422 12.13 30.62 -23.22
CA ASN A 422 11.99 32.07 -23.16
C ASN A 422 13.01 32.65 -22.19
N ALA A 423 13.66 33.75 -22.56
CA ALA A 423 14.67 34.37 -21.73
C ALA A 423 14.13 35.32 -20.66
N ASP A 424 12.92 35.83 -20.88
CA ASP A 424 12.26 36.82 -20.03
C ASP A 424 11.21 36.19 -19.10
N TYR A 425 11.09 34.86 -19.10
CA TYR A 425 10.10 34.12 -18.31
C TYR A 425 10.66 32.76 -17.88
N ASP A 426 10.11 32.19 -16.81
CA ASP A 426 10.56 30.91 -16.25
C ASP A 426 10.43 29.74 -17.24
N ASN A 427 11.54 29.01 -17.40
CA ASN A 427 11.55 27.73 -18.09
C ASN A 427 11.41 26.59 -17.06
N GLN A 428 10.67 25.57 -17.46
CA GLN A 428 10.35 24.39 -16.67
C GLN A 428 10.91 23.15 -17.37
N PHE A 429 11.14 22.09 -16.61
CA PHE A 429 11.58 20.82 -17.17
C PHE A 429 10.39 20.12 -17.81
N CYS A 430 10.54 19.65 -19.05
CA CYS A 430 9.52 18.88 -19.73
C CYS A 430 10.10 17.63 -20.38
N GLN A 431 9.47 16.48 -20.11
CA GLN A 431 9.73 15.26 -20.86
C GLN A 431 8.49 14.86 -21.65
N VAL A 432 8.67 14.73 -22.97
CA VAL A 432 7.60 14.31 -23.88
C VAL A 432 7.57 12.79 -24.05
N PHE A 433 6.37 12.24 -24.06
CA PHE A 433 6.10 10.83 -24.32
C PHE A 433 5.10 10.70 -25.47
N LYS A 434 5.39 9.81 -26.40
CA LYS A 434 4.49 9.43 -27.49
C LYS A 434 3.50 8.38 -27.03
N ILE A 435 2.22 8.61 -27.31
CA ILE A 435 1.11 7.70 -27.02
C ILE A 435 0.82 6.90 -28.29
N ILE A 436 1.08 5.60 -28.25
CA ILE A 436 0.87 4.67 -29.37
C ILE A 436 -0.48 3.96 -29.23
N ASP A 437 -0.91 3.68 -28.00
CA ASP A 437 -2.20 3.05 -27.68
C ASP A 437 -2.87 3.82 -26.53
N HIS A 438 -4.08 4.31 -26.75
CA HIS A 438 -4.85 5.11 -25.78
C HIS A 438 -5.48 4.28 -24.65
N ASN A 439 -5.42 2.95 -24.71
CA ASN A 439 -5.87 2.06 -23.63
C ASN A 439 -4.78 1.82 -22.57
N THR A 440 -3.78 2.68 -22.52
CA THR A 440 -2.62 2.57 -21.64
C THR A 440 -2.62 3.69 -20.60
N ASN A 441 -1.90 3.45 -19.52
CA ASN A 441 -1.82 4.35 -18.37
C ASN A 441 -0.38 4.75 -18.10
N LEU A 442 -0.13 6.05 -17.94
CA LEU A 442 1.17 6.60 -17.57
C LEU A 442 1.18 6.93 -16.09
N TRP A 443 2.15 6.39 -15.36
CA TRP A 443 2.38 6.68 -13.96
C TRP A 443 3.48 7.70 -13.84
N VAL A 444 3.21 8.79 -13.14
CA VAL A 444 4.20 9.83 -12.95
C VAL A 444 4.33 10.16 -11.48
N GLN A 445 5.57 10.18 -11.03
CA GLN A 445 5.99 10.71 -9.75
C GLN A 445 6.77 12.01 -9.99
N TRP A 446 6.34 13.08 -9.32
CA TRP A 446 6.93 14.43 -9.39
C TRP A 446 6.96 15.05 -7.99
N HIS A 447 7.74 16.12 -7.84
CA HIS A 447 7.91 16.83 -6.58
C HIS A 447 7.10 18.15 -6.57
N ARG A 448 6.32 18.36 -5.52
CA ARG A 448 5.43 19.51 -5.31
C ARG A 448 4.35 19.64 -6.38
N TYR A 449 4.59 20.42 -7.42
CA TYR A 449 3.50 20.96 -8.24
C TYR A 449 3.34 20.26 -9.59
N PRO A 450 2.34 19.37 -9.75
CA PRO A 450 2.16 18.53 -10.94
C PRO A 450 1.62 19.28 -12.15
N GLN A 451 2.23 19.09 -13.32
CA GLN A 451 1.75 19.72 -14.56
C GLN A 451 1.97 18.83 -15.77
N PHE A 452 1.05 18.91 -16.73
CA PHE A 452 1.26 18.30 -18.05
C PHE A 452 0.52 19.05 -19.16
N VAL A 453 0.97 18.80 -20.38
CA VAL A 453 0.43 19.36 -21.62
C VAL A 453 0.19 18.24 -22.63
N LEU A 454 -0.82 18.40 -23.50
CA LEU A 454 -1.12 17.44 -24.55
C LEU A 454 -0.75 18.01 -25.92
N PHE A 455 -0.27 17.13 -26.81
CA PHE A 455 0.01 17.48 -28.20
C PHE A 455 -0.76 16.60 -29.18
N ASP A 456 -1.15 17.18 -30.31
CA ASP A 456 -1.79 16.49 -31.42
C ASP A 456 -0.77 15.68 -32.26
N GLU A 457 -1.25 15.06 -33.35
CA GLU A 457 -0.42 14.29 -34.28
C GLU A 457 0.66 15.12 -34.98
N ASN A 458 0.43 16.43 -35.13
CA ASN A 458 1.32 17.40 -35.77
C ASN A 458 2.28 18.06 -34.77
N ARG A 459 2.30 17.60 -33.52
CA ARG A 459 3.11 18.13 -32.40
C ARG A 459 2.69 19.54 -31.96
N ASN A 460 1.49 19.99 -32.30
CA ASN A 460 0.94 21.24 -31.78
C ASN A 460 0.34 21.02 -30.40
N ILE A 461 0.44 22.01 -29.52
CA ILE A 461 -0.22 21.98 -28.20
C ILE A 461 -1.74 22.01 -28.42
N ILE A 462 -2.45 21.10 -27.77
CA ILE A 462 -3.91 21.10 -27.77
C ILE A 462 -4.39 22.21 -26.82
N THR A 463 -4.99 23.25 -27.38
CA THR A 463 -5.53 24.40 -26.62
C THR A 463 -7.06 24.46 -26.62
N ASP A 464 -7.74 23.51 -27.27
CA ASP A 464 -9.20 23.42 -27.26
C ASP A 464 -9.70 23.11 -25.83
N SER A 465 -10.47 24.03 -25.24
CA SER A 465 -10.94 23.87 -23.87
C SER A 465 -11.88 22.67 -23.68
N THR A 466 -12.63 22.27 -24.72
CA THR A 466 -13.55 21.13 -24.65
C THR A 466 -12.80 19.81 -24.68
N LEU A 467 -11.75 19.69 -25.50
CA LEU A 467 -10.88 18.52 -25.50
C LEU A 467 -10.09 18.41 -24.19
N LEU A 468 -9.54 19.52 -23.69
CA LEU A 468 -8.82 19.53 -22.41
C LEU A 468 -9.74 19.20 -21.23
N GLN A 469 -11.00 19.65 -21.26
CA GLN A 469 -11.98 19.24 -20.25
C GLN A 469 -12.28 17.73 -20.37
N SER A 470 -12.44 17.21 -21.58
CA SER A 470 -12.61 15.77 -21.80
C SER A 470 -11.41 14.96 -21.28
N GLN A 471 -10.20 15.50 -21.41
CA GLN A 471 -9.00 14.92 -20.80
C GLN A 471 -9.06 14.93 -19.27
N ILE A 472 -9.47 16.04 -18.65
CA ILE A 472 -9.66 16.10 -17.20
C ILE A 472 -10.69 15.06 -16.75
N ASP A 473 -11.77 14.88 -17.51
CA ASP A 473 -12.82 13.91 -17.20
C ASP A 473 -12.33 12.44 -17.28
N LEU A 474 -11.27 12.17 -18.07
CA LEU A 474 -10.59 10.87 -18.14
C LEU A 474 -9.58 10.63 -17.00
N LEU A 475 -9.14 11.69 -16.33
CA LEU A 475 -8.22 11.60 -15.19
C LEU A 475 -9.05 11.38 -13.93
N ASP A 476 -8.61 10.43 -13.10
CA ASP A 476 -9.37 9.96 -11.94
C ASP A 476 -10.00 11.06 -11.06
N PHE A 477 -11.33 11.17 -11.19
CA PHE A 477 -12.43 11.61 -10.31
C PHE A 477 -12.23 12.74 -9.27
N ARG A 478 -11.21 13.59 -9.41
CA ARG A 478 -11.17 14.87 -8.68
C ARG A 478 -11.15 16.03 -9.66
N PRO A 479 -12.20 16.26 -10.49
CA PRO A 479 -12.22 17.41 -11.40
C PRO A 479 -11.92 18.74 -10.69
N GLN A 480 -12.19 18.85 -9.39
CA GLN A 480 -11.82 20.00 -8.57
C GLN A 480 -10.31 20.16 -8.30
N ASP A 481 -9.56 19.06 -8.34
CA ASP A 481 -8.10 19.06 -8.19
C ASP A 481 -7.42 19.27 -9.53
N TYR A 482 -8.11 19.07 -10.66
CA TYR A 482 -7.57 19.37 -11.98
C TYR A 482 -8.12 20.68 -12.48
N TRP A 483 -7.28 21.52 -13.06
CA TRP A 483 -7.80 22.66 -13.79
C TRP A 483 -6.92 23.00 -14.97
N ILE A 484 -7.57 23.56 -15.98
CA ILE A 484 -6.90 24.14 -17.13
C ILE A 484 -6.35 25.48 -16.66
N ALA A 485 -5.06 25.53 -16.43
CA ALA A 485 -4.38 26.80 -16.24
C ALA A 485 -4.22 27.45 -17.61
N PRO A 486 -4.74 28.69 -17.81
CA PRO A 486 -4.32 29.46 -18.95
C PRO A 486 -2.80 29.68 -18.84
N GLY A 487 -2.07 29.46 -19.93
CA GLY A 487 -0.72 29.99 -20.03
C GLY A 487 -0.75 31.52 -19.98
N ILE A 488 0.43 32.14 -20.11
CA ILE A 488 0.52 33.60 -20.19
C ILE A 488 -0.12 34.09 -21.51
N THR A 489 -0.08 33.26 -22.56
CA THR A 489 -0.80 33.46 -23.83
C THR A 489 -1.97 32.49 -23.97
N SER A 490 -2.90 32.79 -24.88
CA SER A 490 -3.97 31.88 -25.29
C SER A 490 -3.48 30.59 -25.97
N ASP A 491 -2.22 30.61 -26.43
CA ASP A 491 -1.65 29.61 -27.33
C ASP A 491 -1.00 28.45 -26.55
N VAL A 492 -0.94 28.57 -25.21
CA VAL A 492 -0.47 27.52 -24.31
C VAL A 492 -1.54 27.26 -23.26
N LYS A 493 -1.91 25.99 -23.09
CA LYS A 493 -2.77 25.53 -22.00
C LYS A 493 -2.16 24.33 -21.32
N ILE A 494 -2.19 24.34 -20.00
CA ILE A 494 -1.55 23.34 -19.15
C ILE A 494 -2.62 22.79 -18.23
N ILE A 495 -2.64 21.47 -18.04
CA ILE A 495 -3.47 20.86 -17.01
C ILE A 495 -2.61 20.72 -15.75
N LYS A 496 -3.08 21.32 -14.66
CA LYS A 496 -2.46 21.25 -13.33
C LYS A 496 -3.24 20.27 -12.46
N ILE A 497 -2.57 19.66 -11.49
CA ILE A 497 -3.16 18.66 -10.59
C ILE A 497 -2.89 19.01 -9.13
N GLY A 498 -3.92 19.18 -8.31
CA GLY A 498 -3.81 19.50 -6.89
C GLY A 498 -3.21 20.90 -6.61
N ALA A 499 -3.20 21.29 -5.34
CA ALA A 499 -2.53 22.51 -4.90
C ALA A 499 -1.03 22.26 -4.65
N GLU A 500 -0.24 23.33 -4.57
CA GLU A 500 1.19 23.23 -4.21
C GLU A 500 1.34 22.70 -2.77
N ASP A 501 2.07 21.60 -2.61
CA ASP A 501 2.50 21.06 -1.32
C ASP A 501 4.01 20.77 -1.34
N ASP A 502 4.60 20.42 -0.19
CA ASP A 502 6.03 20.10 -0.07
C ASP A 502 6.32 18.58 -0.12
N GLY A 503 5.59 17.83 -0.95
CA GLY A 503 5.67 16.36 -1.02
C GLY A 503 5.90 15.77 -2.42
N ASP A 504 6.12 14.46 -2.46
CA ASP A 504 6.10 13.68 -3.70
C ASP A 504 4.67 13.23 -3.99
N TYR A 505 4.23 13.44 -5.24
CA TYR A 505 2.93 12.99 -5.70
C TYR A 505 3.09 11.88 -6.73
N VAL A 506 2.14 10.94 -6.74
CA VAL A 506 2.08 9.88 -7.75
C VAL A 506 0.69 9.86 -8.37
N ASN A 507 0.62 10.07 -9.69
CA ASN A 507 -0.63 10.05 -10.44
C ASN A 507 -0.57 9.03 -11.58
N ASN A 508 -1.74 8.49 -11.91
CA ASN A 508 -1.97 7.64 -13.06
C ASN A 508 -2.82 8.41 -14.09
N MET A 509 -2.36 8.49 -15.33
CA MET A 509 -2.98 9.26 -16.39
C MET A 509 -3.31 8.38 -17.60
N SER A 510 -4.55 8.53 -18.08
CA SER A 510 -5.00 8.05 -19.40
C SER A 510 -5.15 9.25 -20.34
N PHE A 511 -5.35 9.02 -21.65
CA PHE A 511 -5.32 10.09 -22.63
C PHE A 511 -6.50 10.06 -23.61
N ILE A 512 -7.00 11.24 -23.98
CA ILE A 512 -7.98 11.38 -25.06
C ILE A 512 -7.40 10.90 -26.41
N PRO A 513 -8.22 10.36 -27.33
CA PRO A 513 -7.75 9.86 -28.63
C PRO A 513 -6.97 10.88 -29.48
N GLU A 514 -7.30 12.17 -29.35
CA GLU A 514 -6.68 13.30 -30.04
C GLU A 514 -5.25 13.57 -29.56
N ALA A 515 -4.94 13.25 -28.30
CA ALA A 515 -3.60 13.43 -27.73
C ALA A 515 -2.67 12.32 -28.24
N LYS A 516 -1.74 12.65 -29.12
CA LYS A 516 -0.71 11.72 -29.60
C LYS A 516 0.57 11.78 -28.79
N TYR A 517 0.76 12.86 -28.03
CA TYR A 517 1.87 13.01 -27.11
C TYR A 517 1.43 13.72 -25.84
N VAL A 518 2.17 13.46 -24.76
CA VAL A 518 2.02 14.14 -23.49
C VAL A 518 3.38 14.69 -23.06
N GLY A 519 3.43 15.97 -22.70
CA GLY A 519 4.57 16.60 -22.06
C GLY A 519 4.35 16.61 -20.55
N ILE A 520 5.22 15.94 -19.81
CA ILE A 520 5.19 15.91 -18.35
C ILE A 520 6.12 17.00 -17.83
N ILE A 521 5.58 17.91 -17.04
CA ILE A 521 6.24 19.16 -16.68
C ILE A 521 6.54 19.20 -15.16
N GLN A 522 7.77 19.59 -14.83
CA GLN A 522 8.25 19.79 -13.45
C GLN A 522 8.84 21.20 -13.33
N ARG A 523 8.41 21.94 -12.31
CA ARG A 523 8.98 23.25 -11.97
C ARG A 523 10.32 23.10 -11.24
N PRO A 524 11.24 24.06 -11.38
CA PRO A 524 12.55 24.04 -10.72
C PRO A 524 12.44 24.37 -9.23
N TYR A 525 12.37 23.32 -8.41
CA TYR A 525 12.44 23.33 -6.95
C TYR A 525 13.72 22.64 -6.43
N GLU A 526 14.13 23.00 -5.21
CA GLU A 526 15.07 22.22 -4.41
C GLU A 526 14.46 20.81 -4.20
N ASN A 527 15.12 19.76 -4.71
CA ASN A 527 14.61 18.37 -4.80
C ASN A 527 13.65 18.05 -5.96
N SER A 528 13.65 18.83 -7.03
CA SER A 528 12.92 18.46 -8.24
C SER A 528 13.35 17.09 -8.75
N ARG A 529 12.39 16.18 -8.90
CA ARG A 529 12.61 14.85 -9.47
C ARG A 529 11.45 14.52 -10.38
N LEU A 530 11.74 13.85 -11.49
CA LEU A 530 10.70 13.31 -12.35
C LEU A 530 10.94 11.84 -12.62
N LYS A 531 9.96 11.01 -12.25
CA LYS A 531 9.96 9.58 -12.52
C LYS A 531 8.70 9.18 -13.25
N VAL A 532 8.87 8.57 -14.42
CA VAL A 532 7.77 8.17 -15.30
C VAL A 532 7.83 6.67 -15.54
N MET A 533 6.69 6.03 -15.40
CA MET A 533 6.55 4.59 -15.29
C MET A 533 5.34 4.10 -16.07
N ILE A 534 5.42 2.88 -16.58
CA ILE A 534 4.28 2.18 -17.18
C ILE A 534 4.20 0.76 -16.66
N ASN A 535 3.04 0.13 -16.84
CA ASN A 535 2.95 -1.31 -16.68
C ASN A 535 3.89 -2.02 -17.64
N ARG A 536 4.46 -3.14 -17.19
CA ARG A 536 5.28 -4.00 -18.06
C ARG A 536 4.52 -4.49 -19.30
N ALA A 537 3.22 -4.70 -19.16
CA ALA A 537 2.32 -5.06 -20.24
C ALA A 537 2.13 -3.98 -21.31
N ASP A 538 2.34 -2.73 -20.94
CA ASP A 538 2.17 -1.57 -21.80
C ASP A 538 3.48 -1.18 -22.49
N ARG A 539 4.49 -2.07 -22.46
CA ARG A 539 5.77 -1.88 -23.15
C ARG A 539 5.53 -1.59 -24.64
N GLY A 540 6.07 -0.48 -25.11
CA GLY A 540 5.93 -0.03 -26.50
C GLY A 540 4.57 0.60 -26.83
N LYS A 541 3.68 0.79 -25.83
CA LYS A 541 2.45 1.59 -25.99
C LYS A 541 2.64 3.05 -25.66
N ILE A 542 3.61 3.36 -24.80
CA ILE A 542 4.13 4.71 -24.57
C ILE A 542 5.65 4.66 -24.69
N GLU A 543 6.20 5.66 -25.37
CA GLU A 543 7.65 5.78 -25.59
C GLU A 543 8.14 7.18 -25.24
N LYS A 544 9.27 7.26 -24.53
CA LYS A 544 10.00 8.52 -24.31
C LYS A 544 10.51 9.02 -25.67
N VAL A 545 10.26 10.28 -26.00
CA VAL A 545 10.70 10.90 -27.26
C VAL A 545 11.37 12.25 -27.01
N LYS A 546 12.24 12.67 -27.93
CA LYS A 546 12.74 14.05 -28.02
C LYS A 546 12.03 14.74 -29.19
N PHE A 547 11.38 15.86 -28.94
CA PHE A 547 10.78 16.72 -29.95
C PHE A 547 11.80 17.71 -30.53
N LEU A 548 12.66 18.25 -29.67
CA LEU A 548 13.55 19.36 -30.01
C LEU A 548 15.00 18.94 -30.29
N GLU A 549 15.34 17.68 -30.03
CA GLU A 549 16.67 17.10 -30.27
C GLU A 549 17.82 17.86 -29.57
N ILE A 550 17.53 18.44 -28.41
CA ILE A 550 18.51 19.21 -27.62
C ILE A 550 19.69 18.31 -27.21
N PRO A 551 20.93 18.78 -27.41
CA PRO A 551 22.11 18.09 -26.93
C PRO A 551 22.10 17.95 -25.39
N GLU A 552 22.55 16.79 -24.92
CA GLU A 552 22.65 16.52 -23.47
C GLU A 552 23.63 17.47 -22.78
N GLU A 553 23.41 17.73 -21.49
CA GLU A 553 24.23 18.63 -20.68
C GLU A 553 24.30 20.07 -21.21
N THR A 554 23.23 20.56 -21.86
CA THR A 554 23.15 21.95 -22.35
C THR A 554 21.96 22.70 -21.77
N TYR A 555 22.19 23.94 -21.34
CA TYR A 555 21.13 24.87 -20.99
C TYR A 555 20.46 25.39 -22.26
N SER A 556 19.16 25.18 -22.34
CA SER A 556 18.35 25.58 -23.48
C SER A 556 18.06 27.08 -23.44
N THR A 557 18.42 27.80 -24.51
CA THR A 557 18.19 29.25 -24.60
C THR A 557 17.91 29.70 -26.03
N VAL A 558 17.30 30.87 -26.19
CA VAL A 558 17.17 31.58 -27.47
C VAL A 558 18.22 32.67 -27.65
N ASN A 559 18.90 33.04 -26.57
CA ASN A 559 19.91 34.09 -26.54
C ASN A 559 21.31 33.52 -26.67
N ASP A 560 22.21 34.36 -27.15
CA ASP A 560 23.63 34.08 -27.09
C ASP A 560 24.13 34.28 -25.64
N PRO A 561 25.07 33.47 -25.10
CA PRO A 561 25.60 33.69 -23.76
C PRO A 561 26.22 35.08 -23.51
N SER A 562 26.53 35.83 -24.57
CA SER A 562 27.02 37.21 -24.50
C SER A 562 25.95 38.29 -24.73
N ASP A 563 24.68 37.91 -24.91
CA ASP A 563 23.56 38.84 -25.12
C ASP A 563 23.26 39.65 -23.87
N SER A 564 22.84 40.91 -24.03
CA SER A 564 22.38 41.77 -22.93
C SER A 564 21.30 41.16 -22.04
N ASN A 565 20.48 40.26 -22.57
CA ASN A 565 19.46 39.53 -21.80
C ASN A 565 20.06 38.47 -20.84
N MET A 566 21.34 38.13 -21.03
CA MET A 566 22.09 37.20 -20.18
C MET A 566 22.87 37.92 -19.07
N VAL A 567 22.71 39.24 -18.91
CA VAL A 567 23.33 40.00 -17.82
C VAL A 567 22.78 39.52 -16.47
N GLY A 568 23.67 39.22 -15.52
CA GLY A 568 23.33 38.75 -14.17
C GLY A 568 23.55 37.25 -13.95
N PHE A 569 23.63 36.46 -15.02
CA PHE A 569 24.03 35.06 -14.93
C PHE A 569 25.52 34.93 -14.61
N ASN A 570 25.85 34.13 -13.58
CA ASN A 570 27.22 33.68 -13.35
C ASN A 570 27.49 32.44 -14.19
N PHE A 571 28.50 32.47 -15.05
CA PHE A 571 28.85 31.33 -15.88
C PHE A 571 30.00 30.54 -15.25
N ASN A 572 29.93 29.23 -15.32
CA ASN A 572 31.07 28.38 -14.96
C ASN A 572 31.78 27.92 -16.22
N THR A 573 33.10 27.89 -16.18
CA THR A 573 33.91 27.32 -17.26
C THR A 573 33.46 25.89 -17.55
N GLY A 574 33.20 25.60 -18.83
CA GLY A 574 32.76 24.29 -19.32
C GLY A 574 31.24 24.14 -19.42
N GLU A 575 30.45 25.06 -18.88
CA GLU A 575 28.99 25.06 -19.08
C GLU A 575 28.65 25.18 -20.55
N LYS A 576 27.56 24.53 -20.96
CA LYS A 576 27.12 24.50 -22.35
C LYS A 576 25.75 25.12 -22.48
N PHE A 577 25.57 25.95 -23.50
CA PHE A 577 24.30 26.57 -23.84
C PHE A 577 23.95 26.21 -25.27
N TYR A 578 22.79 25.59 -25.46
CA TYR A 578 22.27 25.31 -26.78
C TYR A 578 21.32 26.43 -27.19
N ASN A 579 21.72 27.17 -28.22
CA ASN A 579 20.91 28.24 -28.77
C ASN A 579 19.96 27.68 -29.83
N PHE A 580 18.66 27.73 -29.54
CA PHE A 580 17.61 27.16 -30.39
C PHE A 580 17.45 27.85 -31.74
N ASN A 581 17.63 29.16 -31.79
CA ASN A 581 17.48 29.94 -33.02
C ASN A 581 18.61 29.64 -34.02
N THR A 582 19.81 29.37 -33.50
CA THR A 582 21.01 29.16 -34.32
C THR A 582 21.41 27.69 -34.44
N GLN A 583 20.80 26.81 -33.64
CA GLN A 583 21.11 25.37 -33.53
C GLN A 583 22.57 25.09 -33.23
N LYS A 584 23.16 25.90 -32.35
CA LYS A 584 24.59 25.85 -32.01
C LYS A 584 24.80 25.69 -30.51
N THR A 585 25.84 24.97 -30.13
CA THR A 585 26.22 24.81 -28.73
C THR A 585 27.40 25.71 -28.40
N SER A 586 27.20 26.61 -27.46
CA SER A 586 28.24 27.46 -26.90
C SER A 586 28.82 26.84 -25.64
N VAL A 587 30.15 26.71 -25.55
CA VAL A 587 30.85 26.19 -24.36
C VAL A 587 31.58 27.35 -23.69
N ILE A 588 31.16 27.68 -22.47
CA ILE A 588 31.74 28.78 -21.69
C ILE A 588 33.21 28.52 -21.42
N LYS A 589 34.05 29.50 -21.74
CA LYS A 589 35.46 29.51 -21.36
C LYS A 589 35.67 30.24 -20.06
N GLU A 590 35.19 31.46 -19.98
CA GLU A 590 35.38 32.33 -18.83
C GLU A 590 34.11 33.17 -18.64
N SER A 591 33.65 33.26 -17.39
CA SER A 591 32.64 34.27 -17.03
C SER A 591 33.25 35.65 -17.10
N GLY A 592 32.49 36.60 -17.63
CA GLY A 592 32.86 38.00 -17.69
C GLY A 592 32.17 38.82 -16.61
N ILE A 593 32.30 40.14 -16.73
CA ILE A 593 31.80 41.12 -15.75
C ILE A 593 30.49 41.74 -16.23
N GLY A 594 30.20 41.69 -17.54
CA GLY A 594 28.99 42.27 -18.13
C GLY A 594 28.79 43.76 -17.80
N SER A 595 29.87 44.48 -17.51
CA SER A 595 29.85 45.83 -16.97
C SER A 595 30.74 46.77 -17.77
N ALA A 596 30.29 48.02 -17.92
CA ALA A 596 31.12 49.11 -18.41
C ALA A 596 31.93 49.70 -17.25
N PHE A 597 33.24 49.81 -17.44
CA PHE A 597 34.14 50.51 -16.54
C PHE A 597 34.44 51.87 -17.16
N SER A 598 34.11 52.94 -16.45
CA SER A 598 34.14 54.28 -17.01
C SER A 598 35.50 54.94 -16.89
N GLY A 599 35.98 55.45 -18.01
CA GLY A 599 37.22 56.20 -18.10
C GLY A 599 38.47 55.33 -17.93
N TYR A 600 39.40 55.51 -18.85
CA TYR A 600 40.75 54.99 -18.73
C TYR A 600 41.77 55.99 -19.24
N THR A 601 43.00 55.84 -18.75
CA THR A 601 44.17 56.52 -19.29
C THR A 601 45.10 55.49 -19.94
N VAL A 602 45.72 55.86 -21.05
CA VAL A 602 46.63 55.00 -21.81
C VAL A 602 48.07 55.52 -21.65
N ASP A 603 48.97 54.66 -21.20
CA ASP A 603 50.41 54.98 -21.21
C ASP A 603 50.99 54.77 -22.62
N ALA A 604 51.68 55.78 -23.14
CA ALA A 604 51.98 55.96 -24.56
C ALA A 604 53.33 55.33 -24.99
N VAL A 605 53.65 54.12 -24.52
CA VAL A 605 54.88 53.41 -24.92
C VAL A 605 54.59 52.29 -25.91
N ALA A 606 55.40 52.19 -26.98
CA ALA A 606 55.20 51.26 -28.08
C ALA A 606 55.39 49.78 -27.65
N GLY A 607 54.46 48.91 -28.04
CA GLY A 607 54.59 47.44 -27.91
C GLY A 607 53.73 46.78 -26.82
N SER A 608 53.16 47.53 -25.89
CA SER A 608 52.26 47.02 -24.85
C SER A 608 51.56 48.21 -24.21
N ARG A 609 50.25 48.42 -24.46
CA ARG A 609 49.55 49.57 -23.88
C ARG A 609 48.96 49.17 -22.53
N MET A 610 49.34 49.91 -21.50
CA MET A 610 48.73 49.85 -20.19
C MET A 610 47.48 50.74 -20.18
N PHE A 611 46.37 50.18 -19.72
CA PHE A 611 45.12 50.87 -19.47
C PHE A 611 44.95 50.98 -17.96
N THR A 612 44.90 52.20 -17.44
CA THR A 612 44.54 52.44 -16.04
C THR A 612 43.04 52.65 -15.97
N ILE A 613 42.33 51.76 -15.28
CA ILE A 613 40.88 51.86 -15.10
C ILE A 613 40.59 52.85 -13.96
N ASN A 614 39.73 53.83 -14.24
CA ASN A 614 39.45 54.92 -13.29
C ASN A 614 38.43 54.51 -12.22
N THR A 615 37.40 53.74 -12.56
CA THR A 615 36.33 53.33 -11.64
C THR A 615 35.84 51.89 -11.91
N GLY A 616 35.39 51.19 -10.87
CA GLY A 616 34.81 49.84 -10.94
C GLY A 616 35.52 48.81 -10.03
N ASP A 617 34.97 47.59 -9.94
CA ASP A 617 35.53 46.52 -9.09
C ASP A 617 36.69 45.78 -9.76
N MET A 618 37.91 46.15 -9.38
CA MET A 618 39.14 45.62 -9.96
C MET A 618 39.35 44.13 -9.66
N ASN A 619 38.71 43.57 -8.64
CA ASN A 619 38.88 42.15 -8.30
C ASN A 619 38.25 41.23 -9.35
N LYS A 620 37.28 41.75 -10.13
CA LYS A 620 36.59 40.99 -11.18
C LYS A 620 37.38 40.85 -12.49
N LEU A 621 38.51 41.53 -12.62
CA LEU A 621 39.38 41.46 -13.80
C LEU A 621 40.40 40.33 -13.66
N SER A 622 40.45 39.41 -14.62
CA SER A 622 41.43 38.31 -14.67
C SER A 622 42.35 38.41 -15.89
N LEU A 623 43.47 37.69 -15.87
CA LEU A 623 44.29 37.52 -17.06
C LEU A 623 43.49 36.72 -18.09
N GLY A 624 43.55 37.13 -19.35
CA GLY A 624 42.83 36.48 -20.43
C GLY A 624 41.44 37.04 -20.72
N THR A 625 40.86 37.85 -19.83
CA THR A 625 39.56 38.46 -20.07
C THR A 625 39.60 39.35 -21.31
N MET A 626 38.61 39.20 -22.18
CA MET A 626 38.41 40.08 -23.32
C MET A 626 37.72 41.37 -22.87
N PHE A 627 38.07 42.50 -23.48
CA PHE A 627 37.31 43.74 -23.35
C PHE A 627 37.27 44.44 -24.70
N TYR A 628 36.34 45.38 -24.86
CA TYR A 628 36.28 46.18 -26.06
C TYR A 628 36.12 47.66 -25.76
N ILE A 629 36.56 48.46 -26.72
CA ILE A 629 36.44 49.90 -26.71
C ILE A 629 35.70 50.30 -27.98
N ASN A 630 34.65 51.08 -27.82
CA ASN A 630 33.95 51.68 -28.95
C ASN A 630 34.70 52.95 -29.38
N THR A 631 35.12 52.99 -30.64
CA THR A 631 35.80 54.13 -31.25
C THR A 631 35.00 54.67 -32.42
N THR A 632 35.32 55.86 -32.92
CA THR A 632 34.68 56.45 -34.10
C THR A 632 34.82 55.58 -35.36
N GLY A 633 35.76 54.63 -35.40
CA GLY A 633 35.98 53.68 -36.49
C GLY A 633 35.40 52.27 -36.26
N GLY A 634 34.63 52.06 -35.18
CA GLY A 634 34.06 50.77 -34.81
C GLY A 634 34.58 50.22 -33.47
N THR A 635 34.11 49.02 -33.13
CA THR A 635 34.46 48.32 -31.88
C THR A 635 35.78 47.58 -32.04
N VAL A 636 36.75 47.86 -31.16
CA VAL A 636 38.04 47.17 -31.13
C VAL A 636 38.12 46.31 -29.87
N ARG A 637 38.54 45.05 -30.04
CA ARG A 637 38.61 44.03 -28.96
C ARG A 637 40.06 43.80 -28.52
N PHE A 638 40.24 43.62 -27.22
CA PHE A 638 41.53 43.44 -26.56
C PHE A 638 41.45 42.28 -25.57
N LYS A 639 42.60 41.66 -25.27
CA LYS A 639 42.75 40.60 -24.26
C LYS A 639 43.69 41.08 -23.17
N ILE A 640 43.31 40.95 -21.90
CA ILE A 640 44.21 41.27 -20.77
C ILE A 640 45.37 40.28 -20.75
N ALA A 641 46.58 40.80 -20.98
CA ALA A 641 47.84 40.05 -20.95
C ALA A 641 48.56 40.14 -19.58
N ALA A 642 48.35 41.24 -18.83
CA ALA A 642 48.86 41.42 -17.48
C ALA A 642 47.94 42.33 -16.65
N LYS A 643 47.97 42.20 -15.31
CA LYS A 643 47.18 43.03 -14.38
C LYS A 643 48.01 43.37 -13.14
N ALA A 644 48.02 44.64 -12.74
CA ALA A 644 48.58 45.12 -11.49
C ALA A 644 47.66 46.21 -10.89
N GLY A 645 46.91 45.86 -9.84
CA GLY A 645 45.92 46.78 -9.26
C GLY A 645 44.84 47.17 -10.28
N ASN A 646 44.69 48.48 -10.53
CA ASN A 646 43.77 49.05 -11.52
C ASN A 646 44.38 49.20 -12.92
N VAL A 647 45.61 48.71 -13.13
CA VAL A 647 46.28 48.75 -14.43
C VAL A 647 46.17 47.38 -15.10
N ILE A 648 45.57 47.36 -16.29
CA ILE A 648 45.53 46.18 -17.17
C ILE A 648 46.38 46.43 -18.40
N THR A 649 47.04 45.40 -18.91
CA THR A 649 47.91 45.48 -20.08
C THR A 649 47.33 44.64 -21.21
N ALA A 650 47.29 45.15 -22.44
CA ALA A 650 46.88 44.38 -23.60
C ALA A 650 47.80 44.64 -24.81
N ASN A 651 47.97 43.61 -25.65
CA ASN A 651 48.76 43.68 -26.88
C ASN A 651 47.94 44.35 -27.99
N ILE A 652 48.42 45.47 -28.53
CA ILE A 652 47.72 46.23 -29.60
C ILE A 652 48.57 46.27 -30.87
N PRO A 653 47.98 46.04 -32.06
CA PRO A 653 48.59 46.43 -33.32
C PRO A 653 48.27 47.91 -33.68
N SER A 654 49.21 48.84 -33.43
CA SER A 654 49.29 50.22 -34.00
C SER A 654 48.08 51.19 -33.77
N PRO A 655 48.19 52.53 -33.98
CA PRO A 655 47.75 53.51 -33.00
C PRO A 655 46.25 53.80 -33.01
N ILE A 656 45.58 53.39 -31.94
CA ILE A 656 44.26 53.90 -31.55
C ILE A 656 44.47 55.02 -30.52
N THR A 657 43.92 56.21 -30.77
CA THR A 657 43.92 57.33 -29.81
C THR A 657 42.52 57.46 -29.25
N VAL A 658 42.33 57.15 -27.96
CA VAL A 658 41.08 57.41 -27.24
C VAL A 658 41.43 57.71 -25.79
N ASN A 659 40.90 58.83 -25.27
CA ASN A 659 40.99 59.21 -23.88
C ASN A 659 39.56 59.37 -23.36
N GLY A 660 39.26 58.78 -22.20
CA GLY A 660 37.98 58.98 -21.51
C GLY A 660 36.76 58.23 -22.06
N ALA A 661 36.95 57.18 -22.88
CA ALA A 661 35.85 56.30 -23.28
C ALA A 661 35.60 55.21 -22.21
N ASP A 662 34.42 54.58 -22.23
CA ASP A 662 34.13 53.41 -21.41
C ASP A 662 34.80 52.15 -21.99
N ILE A 663 35.39 51.32 -21.12
CA ILE A 663 35.83 49.96 -21.46
C ILE A 663 34.67 49.02 -21.11
N ILE A 664 34.25 48.20 -22.06
CA ILE A 664 33.14 47.27 -21.84
C ILE A 664 33.68 45.85 -21.83
N PHE A 665 33.36 45.13 -20.75
CA PHE A 665 33.67 43.70 -20.62
C PHE A 665 32.46 42.89 -21.07
N PRO A 666 32.66 41.83 -21.88
CA PRO A 666 31.58 40.94 -22.25
C PRO A 666 31.04 40.22 -21.01
N ILE A 667 29.83 39.69 -21.12
CA ILE A 667 29.15 38.94 -20.07
C ILE A 667 29.84 37.59 -19.83
N CYS A 668 30.29 36.93 -20.90
CA CYS A 668 31.17 35.77 -20.85
C CYS A 668 31.94 35.64 -22.18
N THR A 669 32.90 34.71 -22.22
CA THR A 669 33.52 34.22 -23.46
C THR A 669 33.22 32.75 -23.63
N TYR A 670 33.04 32.31 -24.88
CA TYR A 670 32.68 30.93 -25.20
C TYR A 670 33.19 30.53 -26.60
N ASP A 671 33.30 29.22 -26.82
CA ASP A 671 33.50 28.62 -28.14
C ASP A 671 32.16 28.12 -28.68
N ILE A 672 31.95 28.20 -29.98
CA ILE A 672 30.76 27.64 -30.65
C ILE A 672 31.14 26.33 -31.34
N TYR A 673 30.32 25.31 -31.14
CA TYR A 673 30.43 24.01 -31.80
C TYR A 673 29.18 23.70 -32.62
#